data_AF-A0AAU2S9P5-F1
#
_entry.id   AF-A0AAU2S9P5-F1
#
_cell.length_a   1.000
_cell.length_b   1.000
_cell.length_c   1.000
_cell.angle_alpha   90.00
_cell.angle_beta   90.00
_cell.angle_gamma   90.00
#
_symmetry.space_group_name_H-M   'P 1'
#
loop_
_entity.id
_entity.type
_entity.pdbx_description
1 polymer ?
#
loop_
_entity_poly.entity_id
_entity_poly.type
_entity_poly.pdbx_seq_one_letter_code
_entity_poly.pdbx_strand_id
1 'polypeptide(L)'
;MPPTDITAFPEQGVPQPPPRTRGRARSVAVGSIVTTLVLSIFATLLGPLGVLQSASAADGETPIFRLDGPTATRENYRRFLDQFRANVAFHGRAPNNTPVSDQVQGTDLTVEHTNPADSGYTEAVIITEDSHEVRLRFRVSDMYLVGWFDRDGRYNYVGPENESQVPAEPRLGPDGRPLVARQLHGSPSYVNLQTQGNVSRYTLKYGRVETENHAMSLWNADGTDASRQRGAAAALYFAQFISEATRLRDIGEWLEERAFGEEDWESYNMHTTIPRRLVDLQNEWGSISNRFARAQANPEGFDPSENLLTVWTVNSRGDMVQQTLRWAYQFASVLYVANGFPGYSKPRRQLTQDRTFIVAPDGSGDYRTIQAAINAVPADGVAHTILIDKGIYREAITVPSNKTHLTITSASGYKDVHIYNNRAHGLLRPDGKKWGTEGSATATFKADDLTVSFLHIANTFNPKAHPEVSPYETQAVAVAAKGDRQVFSNVSIIGRQDTLLVKGNAPTDQARQYFYDCYIEGTVDFIFGNATAVIDRSVLKVYDWPGGTIVAPNTDRRKKYGILITGSQVGSSGVPNDSYFLGRPWHNSPDAWPQAVIRDTDLDYMIKETQPWTDMMPDYHWQQARFREYNNIGEGAGVGTNAPKLTDAEAADYTAQKYLAGTDGWNPVR
;
A
#
# COMPACT_ATOMS: atom_id res chain seq x y z
N MET A 1 52.04 -31.14 -45.19
CA MET A 1 53.33 -30.45 -45.03
C MET A 1 53.20 -29.49 -43.85
N PRO A 2 54.22 -29.36 -42.99
CA PRO A 2 54.27 -28.47 -41.80
C PRO A 2 54.88 -27.09 -42.18
N PRO A 3 55.33 -26.18 -41.26
CA PRO A 3 55.29 -26.14 -39.78
C PRO A 3 54.52 -24.89 -39.27
N THR A 4 54.66 -24.25 -38.09
CA THR A 4 55.52 -24.29 -36.85
C THR A 4 54.64 -23.76 -35.67
N ASP A 5 55.03 -23.54 -34.40
CA ASP A 5 55.94 -24.13 -33.37
C ASP A 5 56.34 -23.03 -32.34
N ILE A 6 56.57 -23.38 -31.04
CA ILE A 6 57.40 -22.64 -30.02
C ILE A 6 56.90 -21.22 -29.52
N THR A 7 56.84 -20.81 -28.23
CA THR A 7 57.24 -21.29 -26.86
C THR A 7 56.46 -20.52 -25.75
N ALA A 8 55.97 -21.12 -24.64
CA ALA A 8 56.58 -21.38 -23.30
C ALA A 8 56.76 -20.13 -22.37
N PHE A 9 56.07 -19.97 -21.22
CA PHE A 9 56.19 -20.61 -19.86
C PHE A 9 57.34 -20.03 -18.98
N PRO A 10 57.32 -20.07 -17.60
CA PRO A 10 56.68 -21.07 -16.72
C PRO A 10 55.98 -20.61 -15.42
N GLU A 11 55.48 -21.59 -14.65
CA GLU A 11 54.89 -21.52 -13.30
C GLU A 11 55.94 -21.56 -12.15
N GLN A 12 55.50 -21.30 -10.90
CA GLN A 12 55.81 -21.99 -9.61
C GLN A 12 55.36 -21.10 -8.43
N GLY A 13 54.92 -21.55 -7.25
CA GLY A 13 54.64 -22.90 -6.71
C GLY A 13 54.14 -22.79 -5.25
N VAL A 14 53.45 -23.80 -4.70
CA VAL A 14 52.85 -23.78 -3.33
C VAL A 14 53.50 -24.84 -2.41
N PRO A 15 53.87 -24.50 -1.16
CA PRO A 15 54.20 -25.48 -0.11
C PRO A 15 53.16 -25.57 1.03
N GLN A 16 52.95 -26.79 1.55
CA GLN A 16 52.12 -27.14 2.73
C GLN A 16 52.92 -27.04 4.07
N PRO A 17 52.26 -27.02 5.25
CA PRO A 17 52.89 -26.70 6.54
C PRO A 17 53.36 -27.92 7.38
N PRO A 18 54.26 -27.72 8.37
CA PRO A 18 54.73 -28.77 9.30
C PRO A 18 53.96 -28.81 10.66
N PRO A 19 54.11 -29.89 11.48
CA PRO A 19 53.21 -30.15 12.61
C PRO A 19 53.76 -29.94 14.04
N ARG A 20 52.85 -29.52 14.94
CA ARG A 20 52.69 -29.78 16.41
C ARG A 20 53.90 -29.82 17.36
N THR A 21 53.77 -29.10 18.49
CA THR A 21 53.92 -29.68 19.86
C THR A 21 53.32 -28.79 20.97
N ARG A 22 53.23 -29.30 22.22
CA ARG A 22 52.46 -28.74 23.34
C ARG A 22 53.27 -27.83 24.28
N GLY A 23 52.61 -26.86 24.94
CA GLY A 23 53.12 -26.15 26.13
C GLY A 23 51.97 -25.60 27.00
N ARG A 24 52.10 -25.65 28.35
CA ARG A 24 51.02 -25.36 29.31
C ARG A 24 51.56 -24.60 30.53
N ALA A 25 51.15 -23.34 30.76
CA ALA A 25 51.20 -22.58 32.04
C ALA A 25 50.40 -21.28 31.84
N ARG A 26 49.38 -20.91 32.63
CA ARG A 26 49.32 -20.50 34.06
C ARG A 26 49.96 -19.13 34.39
N SER A 27 49.14 -18.08 34.26
CA SER A 27 48.71 -17.12 35.31
C SER A 27 49.72 -16.24 36.08
N VAL A 28 49.25 -15.01 36.38
CA VAL A 28 49.77 -14.01 37.35
C VAL A 28 50.96 -13.17 36.84
N ALA A 29 51.11 -11.86 37.10
CA ALA A 29 50.20 -10.70 37.25
C ALA A 29 51.09 -9.43 37.39
N VAL A 30 50.48 -8.23 37.34
CA VAL A 30 51.02 -6.92 37.77
C VAL A 30 52.16 -6.32 36.92
N GLY A 31 52.06 -5.02 36.61
CA GLY A 31 53.21 -4.20 36.18
C GLY A 31 52.88 -3.18 35.10
N SER A 32 52.31 -2.03 35.50
CA SER A 32 52.06 -0.88 34.62
C SER A 32 53.28 -0.43 33.82
N ILE A 33 53.12 -0.11 32.53
CA ILE A 33 53.73 1.01 31.77
C ILE A 33 53.19 0.96 30.32
N VAL A 34 53.01 2.12 29.68
CA VAL A 34 52.41 2.35 28.34
C VAL A 34 50.90 2.10 28.19
N THR A 35 50.10 2.97 28.81
CA THR A 35 48.79 3.38 28.22
C THR A 35 48.61 4.90 28.35
N THR A 36 49.66 5.63 28.00
CA THR A 36 49.72 7.11 28.07
C THR A 36 50.57 7.66 26.92
N LEU A 37 50.45 7.08 25.71
CA LEU A 37 51.05 7.64 24.49
C LEU A 37 50.36 7.21 23.17
N VAL A 38 49.03 7.08 23.16
CA VAL A 38 48.21 7.06 21.92
C VAL A 38 47.11 8.15 21.95
N LEU A 39 47.03 8.92 23.04
CA LEU A 39 46.05 10.00 23.25
C LEU A 39 46.63 11.41 23.00
N SER A 40 47.78 11.53 22.31
CA SER A 40 48.54 12.78 22.24
C SER A 40 49.16 13.10 20.86
N ILE A 41 48.69 12.51 19.77
CA ILE A 41 49.07 12.88 18.38
C ILE A 41 47.85 13.00 17.45
N PHE A 42 46.69 13.47 17.95
CA PHE A 42 45.58 13.95 17.08
C PHE A 42 44.86 15.21 17.62
N ALA A 43 45.56 15.96 18.46
CA ALA A 43 45.40 17.40 18.61
C ALA A 43 46.82 17.98 18.47
N THR A 44 47.15 18.89 17.56
CA THR A 44 46.34 19.83 16.77
C THR A 44 47.02 20.11 15.42
N LEU A 45 46.30 20.07 14.29
CA LEU A 45 46.56 20.89 13.09
C LEU A 45 45.48 20.69 11.98
N LEU A 46 44.39 21.46 12.12
CA LEU A 46 43.54 22.07 11.07
C LEU A 46 42.79 21.20 10.03
N GLY A 47 41.45 21.23 10.14
CA GLY A 47 40.49 20.88 9.09
C GLY A 47 39.13 20.49 9.68
N PRO A 48 38.11 21.38 9.74
CA PRO A 48 36.86 21.10 10.45
C PRO A 48 35.88 20.25 9.61
N LEU A 49 36.19 18.95 9.49
CA LEU A 49 35.24 17.91 9.08
C LEU A 49 35.31 16.79 10.11
N GLY A 50 34.30 16.72 10.98
CA GLY A 50 34.18 15.74 12.05
C GLY A 50 32.72 15.38 12.28
N VAL A 51 32.32 14.20 11.81
CA VAL A 51 30.96 13.68 11.89
C VAL A 51 30.79 12.81 13.14
N LEU A 52 29.61 12.87 13.76
CA LEU A 52 29.11 12.04 14.86
C LEU A 52 29.76 12.21 16.25
N GLN A 53 29.20 13.14 17.03
CA GLN A 53 28.67 12.74 18.35
C GLN A 53 27.19 12.41 18.21
N SER A 54 26.74 11.39 18.94
CA SER A 54 25.33 11.08 19.11
C SER A 54 24.67 12.15 20.01
N ALA A 55 24.16 13.21 19.39
CA ALA A 55 23.30 14.19 20.07
C ALA A 55 21.85 13.67 20.11
N SER A 56 21.18 13.88 21.24
CA SER A 56 19.78 13.52 21.44
C SER A 56 18.88 14.42 20.58
N ALA A 57 18.11 13.82 19.67
CA ALA A 57 17.01 14.51 18.98
C ALA A 57 15.83 14.72 19.95
N ALA A 58 16.00 15.65 20.90
CA ALA A 58 15.07 15.90 22.00
C ALA A 58 14.83 17.39 22.30
N ASP A 59 15.51 18.31 21.60
CA ASP A 59 15.37 19.76 21.78
C ASP A 59 14.63 20.37 20.58
N GLY A 60 13.56 21.13 20.87
CA GLY A 60 12.62 21.63 19.88
C GLY A 60 13.11 22.87 19.12
N GLU A 61 13.91 22.68 18.07
CA GLU A 61 14.16 23.72 17.07
C GLU A 61 12.90 24.01 16.24
N THR A 62 12.67 25.27 15.87
CA THR A 62 11.53 25.65 15.02
C THR A 62 11.70 25.03 13.62
N PRO A 63 10.70 24.34 13.04
CA PRO A 63 10.80 23.71 11.73
C PRO A 63 10.97 24.76 10.64
N ILE A 64 11.91 24.54 9.71
CA ILE A 64 12.25 25.51 8.67
C ILE A 64 12.04 24.91 7.27
N PHE A 65 11.15 25.50 6.47
CA PHE A 65 11.07 25.20 5.04
C PHE A 65 11.90 26.22 4.26
N ARG A 66 12.96 25.77 3.60
CA ARG A 66 13.83 26.61 2.77
C ARG A 66 13.47 26.50 1.31
N LEU A 67 13.04 27.62 0.72
CA LEU A 67 12.91 27.82 -0.72
C LEU A 67 14.25 28.28 -1.33
N ASP A 68 15.13 28.86 -0.52
CA ASP A 68 16.52 29.15 -0.88
C ASP A 68 17.44 27.91 -0.76
N GLY A 69 18.27 27.69 -1.78
CA GLY A 69 19.28 26.62 -1.79
C GLY A 69 19.36 25.82 -3.09
N PRO A 70 20.33 24.88 -3.19
CA PRO A 70 20.54 24.06 -4.39
C PRO A 70 19.43 23.01 -4.58
N THR A 71 18.75 23.11 -5.73
CA THR A 71 17.97 22.11 -6.50
C THR A 71 16.92 21.21 -5.82
N ALA A 72 17.09 20.73 -4.59
CA ALA A 72 16.25 19.71 -3.97
C ALA A 72 15.10 20.27 -3.09
N THR A 73 14.26 21.17 -3.62
CA THR A 73 13.10 21.74 -2.88
C THR A 73 12.18 20.64 -2.31
N ARG A 74 12.04 19.52 -3.03
CA ARG A 74 11.30 18.33 -2.61
C ARG A 74 11.83 17.71 -1.31
N GLU A 75 13.15 17.63 -1.14
CA GLU A 75 13.75 17.08 0.07
C GLU A 75 13.61 18.06 1.24
N ASN A 76 13.80 19.36 1.00
CA ASN A 76 13.56 20.41 2.00
C ASN A 76 12.12 20.36 2.53
N TYR A 77 11.13 20.18 1.65
CA TYR A 77 9.72 20.06 2.01
C TYR A 77 9.45 18.82 2.89
N ARG A 78 9.99 17.65 2.51
CA ARG A 78 9.86 16.42 3.31
C ARG A 78 10.47 16.58 4.70
N ARG A 79 11.73 17.04 4.79
CA ARG A 79 12.43 17.27 6.07
C ARG A 79 11.67 18.27 6.96
N PHE A 80 11.12 19.33 6.37
CA PHE A 80 10.31 20.32 7.07
C PHE A 80 9.03 19.72 7.67
N LEU A 81 8.28 18.93 6.90
CA LEU A 81 7.07 18.26 7.42
C LEU A 81 7.41 17.31 8.58
N ASP A 82 8.51 16.56 8.48
CA ASP A 82 8.92 15.63 9.53
C ASP A 82 9.36 16.34 10.82
N GLN A 83 10.09 17.46 10.71
CA GLN A 83 10.40 18.35 11.84
C GLN A 83 9.12 18.93 12.47
N PHE A 84 8.17 19.39 11.64
CA PHE A 84 6.92 19.96 12.14
C PHE A 84 6.06 18.92 12.86
N ARG A 85 5.92 17.70 12.30
CA ARG A 85 5.24 16.58 12.97
C ARG A 85 5.87 16.28 14.34
N ALA A 86 7.20 16.21 14.43
CA ALA A 86 7.89 15.97 15.70
C ALA A 86 7.55 17.05 16.76
N ASN A 87 7.48 18.32 16.37
CA ASN A 87 7.11 19.40 17.29
C ASN A 87 5.63 19.35 17.70
N VAL A 88 4.72 18.98 16.79
CA VAL A 88 3.29 18.78 17.13
C VAL A 88 3.11 17.64 18.13
N ALA A 89 3.77 16.50 17.89
CA ALA A 89 3.76 15.35 18.80
C ALA A 89 4.37 15.69 20.18
N PHE A 90 5.32 16.62 20.23
CA PHE A 90 5.89 17.10 21.50
C PHE A 90 4.93 17.98 22.31
N HIS A 91 4.08 18.78 21.65
CA HIS A 91 3.16 19.72 22.32
C HIS A 91 1.91 19.08 22.90
N GLY A 92 1.42 17.99 22.29
CA GLY A 92 0.41 17.14 22.90
C GLY A 92 0.99 16.45 24.13
N ARG A 93 1.04 17.15 25.27
CA ARG A 93 1.43 16.62 26.59
C ARG A 93 0.44 17.09 27.65
N ALA A 94 0.03 16.18 28.52
CA ALA A 94 -0.77 16.51 29.69
C ALA A 94 0.03 17.45 30.63
N PRO A 95 -0.62 18.19 31.56
CA PRO A 95 0.05 19.15 32.45
C PRO A 95 1.19 18.59 33.32
N ASN A 96 1.34 17.27 33.39
CA ASN A 96 2.42 16.55 34.06
C ASN A 96 3.60 16.17 33.12
N ASN A 97 3.66 16.72 31.91
CA ASN A 97 4.68 16.48 30.89
C ASN A 97 4.69 15.06 30.29
N THR A 98 3.58 14.31 30.42
CA THR A 98 3.37 13.00 29.75
C THR A 98 2.75 13.23 28.36
N PRO A 99 3.23 12.59 27.27
CA PRO A 99 2.57 12.66 25.96
C PRO A 99 1.07 12.36 26.03
N VAL A 100 0.25 13.21 25.39
CA VAL A 100 -1.12 12.92 24.94
C VAL A 100 -1.01 11.99 23.74
N SER A 101 -0.52 10.82 24.09
CA SER A 101 -0.43 9.61 23.30
C SER A 101 -1.71 8.88 23.67
N ASP A 102 -2.81 9.24 23.02
CA ASP A 102 -4.13 8.79 23.41
C ASP A 102 -4.25 7.30 23.10
N GLN A 103 -4.02 6.48 24.14
CA GLN A 103 -4.03 5.03 24.06
C GLN A 103 -5.43 4.55 23.71
N VAL A 104 -5.61 3.90 22.54
CA VAL A 104 -6.92 3.36 22.19
C VAL A 104 -7.24 2.21 23.14
N GLN A 105 -8.16 2.46 24.08
CA GLN A 105 -8.53 1.53 25.13
C GLN A 105 -8.94 0.17 24.53
N GLY A 106 -8.32 -0.91 25.02
CA GLY A 106 -8.43 -2.26 24.42
C GLY A 106 -7.33 -2.60 23.39
N THR A 107 -6.35 -1.71 23.20
CA THR A 107 -5.12 -1.91 22.42
C THR A 107 -3.97 -1.16 23.09
N ASP A 108 -2.75 -1.24 22.55
CA ASP A 108 -1.70 -0.26 22.86
C ASP A 108 -1.34 0.61 21.63
N LEU A 109 -2.34 0.91 20.77
CA LEU A 109 -2.26 2.04 19.83
C LEU A 109 -2.02 3.31 20.63
N THR A 110 -0.93 4.00 20.34
CA THR A 110 -0.93 5.47 20.38
C THR A 110 -1.34 5.97 19.00
N VAL A 111 -2.39 6.78 18.92
CA VAL A 111 -2.65 7.58 17.72
C VAL A 111 -2.27 9.02 18.03
N GLU A 112 -1.29 9.55 17.31
CA GLU A 112 -1.01 11.00 17.30
C GLU A 112 -2.13 11.69 16.51
N HIS A 113 -3.21 12.09 17.20
CA HIS A 113 -4.17 13.04 16.67
C HIS A 113 -4.03 14.36 17.40
N THR A 114 -4.51 15.44 16.80
CA THR A 114 -4.64 16.70 17.52
C THR A 114 -5.67 16.52 18.63
N ASN A 115 -5.29 16.77 19.88
CA ASN A 115 -6.21 16.75 21.00
C ASN A 115 -7.11 18.00 20.90
N PRO A 116 -8.43 17.86 20.68
CA PRO A 116 -9.31 19.01 20.48
C PRO A 116 -9.44 19.94 21.70
N ALA A 117 -8.93 19.53 22.87
CA ALA A 117 -8.86 20.34 24.08
C ALA A 117 -7.51 21.05 24.32
N ASP A 118 -6.51 20.89 23.43
CA ASP A 118 -5.17 21.46 23.60
C ASP A 118 -5.11 22.96 23.23
N SER A 119 -4.92 23.83 24.23
CA SER A 119 -4.77 25.27 24.06
C SER A 119 -3.37 25.73 23.63
N GLY A 120 -2.46 24.79 23.32
CA GLY A 120 -1.08 25.04 22.92
C GLY A 120 -0.91 25.59 21.50
N TYR A 121 0.31 26.05 21.22
CA TYR A 121 0.71 26.59 19.92
C TYR A 121 2.07 26.04 19.51
N THR A 122 2.24 25.83 18.20
CA THR A 122 3.53 25.51 17.57
C THR A 122 3.83 26.51 16.46
N GLU A 123 5.07 26.56 15.98
CA GLU A 123 5.54 27.53 14.98
C GLU A 123 6.24 26.83 13.79
N ALA A 124 6.31 27.52 12.66
CA ALA A 124 7.13 27.18 11.49
C ALA A 124 7.80 28.43 10.92
N VAL A 125 8.93 28.27 10.24
CA VAL A 125 9.57 29.33 9.46
C VAL A 125 9.57 28.95 7.99
N ILE A 126 9.11 29.84 7.13
CA ILE A 126 9.33 29.77 5.68
C ILE A 126 10.44 30.75 5.34
N ILE A 127 11.51 30.26 4.73
CA ILE A 127 12.60 31.10 4.21
C ILE A 127 12.41 31.21 2.69
N THR A 128 12.16 32.43 2.23
CA THR A 128 11.88 32.77 0.83
C THR A 128 13.14 32.68 -0.02
N GLU A 129 13.03 32.76 -1.36
CA GLU A 129 14.21 32.74 -2.25
C GLU A 129 15.16 33.91 -1.95
N ASP A 130 14.58 35.10 -1.69
CA ASP A 130 15.30 36.30 -1.24
C ASP A 130 15.72 36.28 0.25
N SER A 131 15.67 35.12 0.93
CA SER A 131 16.05 34.93 2.34
C SER A 131 15.23 35.74 3.37
N HIS A 132 13.97 36.07 3.08
CA HIS A 132 13.04 36.62 4.09
C HIS A 132 12.49 35.52 4.99
N GLU A 133 12.32 35.80 6.30
CA GLU A 133 11.86 34.81 7.29
C GLU A 133 10.39 35.01 7.68
N VAL A 134 9.48 34.28 7.04
CA VAL A 134 8.05 34.33 7.37
C VAL A 134 7.75 33.31 8.47
N ARG A 135 7.60 33.81 9.70
CA ARG A 135 7.29 32.99 10.88
C ARG A 135 5.79 32.84 11.06
N LEU A 136 5.32 31.60 11.05
CA LEU A 136 3.93 31.16 11.11
C LEU A 136 3.63 30.50 12.45
N ARG A 137 2.44 30.69 13.00
CA ARG A 137 2.01 30.11 14.28
C ARG A 137 0.68 29.38 14.14
N PHE A 138 0.65 28.13 14.61
CA PHE A 138 -0.48 27.21 14.50
C PHE A 138 -0.97 26.79 15.89
N ARG A 139 -2.28 26.60 16.05
CA ARG A 139 -2.87 26.05 17.27
C ARG A 139 -2.75 24.53 17.28
N VAL A 140 -2.42 23.91 18.41
CA VAL A 140 -2.15 22.47 18.48
C VAL A 140 -3.41 21.61 18.35
N SER A 141 -4.56 22.06 18.87
CA SER A 141 -5.82 21.28 18.85
C SER A 141 -6.40 20.95 17.48
N ASP A 142 -6.12 21.76 16.46
CA ASP A 142 -6.68 21.63 15.11
C ASP A 142 -5.70 21.99 13.99
N MET A 143 -4.44 22.27 14.33
CA MET A 143 -3.41 22.79 13.44
C MET A 143 -3.80 24.08 12.70
N TYR A 144 -4.82 24.82 13.15
CA TYR A 144 -5.23 26.02 12.40
C TYR A 144 -4.17 27.11 12.49
N LEU A 145 -3.86 27.79 11.37
CA LEU A 145 -2.96 28.95 11.38
C LEU A 145 -3.64 30.10 12.12
N VAL A 146 -3.13 30.45 13.30
CA VAL A 146 -3.67 31.52 14.14
C VAL A 146 -2.99 32.87 13.94
N GLY A 147 -1.81 32.89 13.32
CA GLY A 147 -1.13 34.15 12.99
C GLY A 147 0.26 33.99 12.43
N TRP A 148 0.90 35.11 12.12
CA TRP A 148 2.25 35.19 11.56
C TRP A 148 2.93 36.51 11.92
N PHE A 149 4.24 36.60 11.67
CA PHE A 149 5.01 37.84 11.81
C PHE A 149 5.28 38.49 10.44
N ASP A 150 5.03 39.80 10.32
CA ASP A 150 5.39 40.59 9.13
C ASP A 150 6.85 41.08 9.15
N ARG A 151 7.28 41.75 8.06
CA ARG A 151 8.65 42.28 7.89
C ARG A 151 9.08 43.31 8.93
N ASP A 152 8.13 44.02 9.54
CA ASP A 152 8.39 44.98 10.62
C ASP A 152 8.37 44.26 11.99
N GLY A 153 8.18 42.92 11.97
CA GLY A 153 8.08 42.02 13.12
C GLY A 153 6.71 41.98 13.78
N ARG A 154 5.67 42.65 13.24
CA ARG A 154 4.37 42.72 13.93
C ARG A 154 3.62 41.41 13.82
N TYR A 155 2.98 41.01 14.92
CA TYR A 155 2.13 39.83 14.94
C TYR A 155 0.77 40.14 14.32
N ASN A 156 0.47 39.46 13.22
CA ASN A 156 -0.81 39.51 12.53
C ASN A 156 -1.58 38.22 12.86
N TYR A 157 -2.83 38.32 13.29
CA TYR A 157 -3.59 37.17 13.80
C TYR A 157 -4.96 36.95 13.13
N VAL A 158 -5.41 35.70 13.18
CA VAL A 158 -6.62 35.15 12.57
C VAL A 158 -7.54 34.66 13.69
N GLY A 159 -8.38 35.54 14.25
CA GLY A 159 -9.16 35.21 15.43
C GLY A 159 -9.98 36.38 16.00
N PRO A 160 -10.85 36.11 16.99
CA PRO A 160 -11.55 37.16 17.75
C PRO A 160 -10.59 37.95 18.65
N GLU A 161 -10.92 39.22 18.96
CA GLU A 161 -10.02 40.17 19.64
C GLU A 161 -9.64 39.81 21.08
N ASN A 162 -10.44 38.95 21.71
CA ASN A 162 -10.48 38.71 23.15
C ASN A 162 -9.86 37.38 23.59
N GLU A 163 -9.19 36.67 22.67
CA GLU A 163 -8.36 35.50 22.99
C GLU A 163 -6.91 35.98 23.30
N SER A 164 -6.25 35.39 24.30
CA SER A 164 -4.94 35.83 24.80
C SER A 164 -3.77 35.44 23.88
N GLN A 165 -3.90 35.75 22.59
CA GLN A 165 -3.16 35.11 21.49
C GLN A 165 -1.87 35.81 21.07
N VAL A 166 -1.61 37.04 21.49
CA VAL A 166 -0.29 37.66 21.27
C VAL A 166 0.74 36.86 22.08
N PRO A 167 1.86 36.39 21.47
CA PRO A 167 2.92 35.72 22.19
C PRO A 167 3.42 36.56 23.38
N ALA A 168 3.66 35.92 24.53
CA ALA A 168 4.06 36.61 25.76
C ALA A 168 5.47 37.24 25.71
N GLU A 169 6.25 36.90 24.67
CA GLU A 169 7.56 37.45 24.34
C GLU A 169 7.41 38.66 23.40
N PRO A 170 7.47 39.92 23.88
CA PRO A 170 7.49 41.09 23.01
C PRO A 170 8.85 41.20 22.32
N ARG A 171 9.03 40.52 21.18
CA ARG A 171 10.17 40.80 20.32
C ARG A 171 10.05 42.22 19.79
N LEU A 172 11.09 43.01 20.05
CA LEU A 172 11.14 44.42 19.71
C LEU A 172 11.31 44.60 18.20
N GLY A 173 10.76 45.69 17.67
CA GLY A 173 11.01 46.11 16.30
C GLY A 173 12.47 46.49 16.06
N PRO A 174 12.86 46.75 14.79
CA PRO A 174 14.18 47.30 14.47
C PRO A 174 14.50 48.63 15.19
N ASP A 175 13.47 49.30 15.73
CA ASP A 175 13.54 50.53 16.52
C ASP A 175 13.55 50.32 18.05
N GLY A 176 13.60 49.06 18.50
CA GLY A 176 13.60 48.71 19.92
C GLY A 176 12.24 48.84 20.63
N ARG A 177 11.12 48.91 19.90
CA ARG A 177 9.77 49.08 20.50
C ARG A 177 8.95 47.79 20.50
N PRO A 178 8.08 47.56 21.51
CA PRO A 178 7.10 46.47 21.46
C PRO A 178 6.16 46.63 20.27
N LEU A 179 5.97 45.55 19.52
CA LEU A 179 5.23 45.58 18.27
C LEU A 179 3.73 45.34 18.49
N VAL A 180 2.92 46.25 17.97
CA VAL A 180 1.45 46.22 18.13
C VAL A 180 0.86 45.12 17.26
N ALA A 181 0.10 44.20 17.86
CA ALA A 181 -0.62 43.16 17.14
C ALA A 181 -1.71 43.73 16.22
N ARG A 182 -1.92 43.11 15.06
CA ARG A 182 -2.91 43.55 14.06
C ARG A 182 -3.87 42.40 13.72
N GLN A 183 -5.16 42.68 13.72
CA GLN A 183 -6.20 41.68 13.47
C GLN A 183 -6.54 41.59 11.97
N LEU A 184 -6.70 40.38 11.44
CA LEU A 184 -7.59 40.14 10.30
C LEU A 184 -9.04 40.03 10.81
N HIS A 185 -9.91 40.96 10.42
CA HIS A 185 -11.33 40.90 10.81
C HIS A 185 -12.03 39.65 10.25
N GLY A 186 -12.28 38.67 11.11
CA GLY A 186 -13.07 37.48 10.77
C GLY A 186 -12.89 36.35 11.78
N SER A 187 -13.98 35.63 12.09
CA SER A 187 -13.90 34.41 12.89
C SER A 187 -13.02 33.35 12.19
N PRO A 188 -12.19 32.57 12.91
CA PRO A 188 -11.23 31.66 12.30
C PRO A 188 -11.95 30.42 11.74
N SER A 189 -12.36 30.51 10.47
CA SER A 189 -12.88 29.37 9.72
C SER A 189 -12.44 29.45 8.26
N TYR A 190 -12.31 28.28 7.62
CA TYR A 190 -12.00 28.19 6.20
C TYR A 190 -13.03 28.92 5.32
N VAL A 191 -14.31 28.96 5.72
CA VAL A 191 -15.35 29.71 4.97
C VAL A 191 -15.06 31.21 4.98
N ASN A 192 -14.68 31.75 6.13
CA ASN A 192 -14.40 33.18 6.28
C ASN A 192 -13.12 33.58 5.55
N LEU A 193 -12.05 32.79 5.66
CA LEU A 193 -10.81 33.05 4.92
C LEU A 193 -10.99 32.93 3.39
N GLN A 194 -11.79 31.98 2.91
CA GLN A 194 -12.15 31.88 1.49
C GLN A 194 -12.92 33.11 1.00
N THR A 195 -13.89 33.59 1.80
CA THR A 195 -14.68 34.79 1.48
C THR A 195 -13.82 36.05 1.49
N GLN A 196 -13.01 36.25 2.53
CA GLN A 196 -12.14 37.42 2.67
C GLN A 196 -10.98 37.44 1.67
N GLY A 197 -10.38 36.28 1.38
CA GLY A 197 -9.34 36.12 0.37
C GLY A 197 -9.85 36.13 -1.07
N ASN A 198 -11.17 35.98 -1.27
CA ASN A 198 -11.81 35.75 -2.58
C ASN A 198 -11.20 34.57 -3.35
N VAL A 199 -11.00 33.44 -2.66
CA VAL A 199 -10.36 32.23 -3.19
C VAL A 199 -11.00 30.98 -2.60
N SER A 200 -11.00 29.86 -3.33
CA SER A 200 -11.54 28.57 -2.87
C SER A 200 -10.41 27.59 -2.59
N ARG A 201 -10.51 26.78 -1.52
CA ARG A 201 -9.57 25.68 -1.23
C ARG A 201 -9.51 24.67 -2.38
N TYR A 202 -10.61 24.48 -3.10
CA TYR A 202 -10.71 23.61 -4.27
C TYR A 202 -10.02 24.17 -5.53
N THR A 203 -9.54 25.41 -5.50
CA THR A 203 -8.88 26.09 -6.63
C THR A 203 -7.50 26.66 -6.26
N LEU A 204 -7.04 26.47 -5.02
CA LEU A 204 -5.69 26.84 -4.62
C LEU A 204 -4.68 25.99 -5.41
N LYS A 205 -3.58 26.64 -5.79
CA LYS A 205 -2.43 26.01 -6.43
C LYS A 205 -1.30 25.93 -5.41
N TYR A 206 -0.58 24.82 -5.43
CA TYR A 206 0.55 24.52 -4.56
C TYR A 206 1.75 24.21 -5.42
N GLY A 207 2.87 24.82 -5.08
CA GLY A 207 4.10 24.82 -5.86
C GLY A 207 5.14 25.69 -5.18
N ARG A 208 6.36 25.70 -5.71
CA ARG A 208 7.45 26.56 -5.22
C ARG A 208 7.07 28.04 -5.30
N VAL A 209 6.63 28.47 -6.49
CA VAL A 209 6.23 29.86 -6.78
C VAL A 209 4.99 30.29 -5.99
N GLU A 210 3.99 29.43 -5.81
CA GLU A 210 2.82 29.74 -4.98
C GLU A 210 3.17 29.88 -3.50
N THR A 211 4.05 29.02 -2.98
CA THR A 211 4.54 29.11 -1.60
C THR A 211 5.29 30.43 -1.36
N GLU A 212 6.17 30.81 -2.28
CA GLU A 212 6.90 32.08 -2.26
C GLU A 212 5.94 33.29 -2.28
N ASN A 213 4.99 33.31 -3.21
CA ASN A 213 4.01 34.40 -3.34
C ASN A 213 3.12 34.55 -2.10
N HIS A 214 2.69 33.44 -1.49
CA HIS A 214 1.92 33.47 -0.26
C HIS A 214 2.78 33.87 0.95
N ALA A 215 4.03 33.40 1.05
CA ALA A 215 4.98 33.86 2.08
C ALA A 215 5.19 35.38 1.98
N MET A 216 5.51 35.90 0.79
CA MET A 216 5.73 37.32 0.55
C MET A 216 4.46 38.18 0.75
N SER A 217 3.28 37.60 0.60
CA SER A 217 2.00 38.25 0.95
C SER A 217 1.80 38.42 2.46
N LEU A 218 2.30 37.48 3.27
CA LEU A 218 2.31 37.57 4.73
C LEU A 218 3.42 38.49 5.24
N TRP A 219 4.62 38.41 4.65
CA TRP A 219 5.77 39.27 4.96
C TRP A 219 5.46 40.76 4.76
N ASN A 220 4.80 41.10 3.65
CA ASN A 220 4.40 42.47 3.32
C ASN A 220 3.02 42.85 3.85
N ALA A 221 2.56 42.25 4.96
CA ALA A 221 1.28 42.60 5.56
C ALA A 221 1.34 44.00 6.21
N ASP A 222 0.73 44.99 5.56
CA ASP A 222 0.73 46.40 6.00
C ASP A 222 -0.58 46.84 6.68
N GLY A 223 -1.58 45.95 6.73
CA GLY A 223 -2.88 46.20 7.35
C GLY A 223 -3.90 46.95 6.48
N THR A 224 -3.56 47.33 5.24
CA THR A 224 -4.52 47.85 4.26
C THR A 224 -5.54 46.77 3.86
N ASP A 225 -6.71 47.14 3.32
CA ASP A 225 -7.70 46.15 2.85
C ASP A 225 -7.15 45.18 1.81
N ALA A 226 -6.31 45.68 0.90
CA ALA A 226 -5.64 44.84 -0.08
C ALA A 226 -4.63 43.86 0.56
N SER A 227 -3.93 44.29 1.62
CA SER A 227 -3.10 43.41 2.45
C SER A 227 -3.95 42.41 3.25
N ARG A 228 -5.10 42.82 3.80
CA ARG A 228 -6.02 41.93 4.53
C ARG A 228 -6.57 40.82 3.64
N GLN A 229 -6.92 41.13 2.40
CA GLN A 229 -7.37 40.14 1.41
C GLN A 229 -6.24 39.16 1.04
N ARG A 230 -5.05 39.65 0.68
CA ARG A 230 -3.89 38.78 0.37
C ARG A 230 -3.46 37.94 1.57
N GLY A 231 -3.48 38.52 2.76
CA GLY A 231 -3.19 37.85 4.03
C GLY A 231 -4.18 36.73 4.34
N ALA A 232 -5.48 36.94 4.12
CA ALA A 232 -6.48 35.88 4.29
C ALA A 232 -6.30 34.72 3.29
N ALA A 233 -5.99 35.01 2.02
CA ALA A 233 -5.69 34.00 1.02
C ALA A 233 -4.41 33.20 1.35
N ALA A 234 -3.35 33.88 1.82
CA ALA A 234 -2.12 33.21 2.24
C ALA A 234 -2.25 32.44 3.56
N ALA A 235 -3.06 32.93 4.51
CA ALA A 235 -3.39 32.20 5.74
C ALA A 235 -4.14 30.89 5.43
N LEU A 236 -5.11 30.96 4.51
CA LEU A 236 -5.81 29.79 3.99
C LEU A 236 -4.85 28.81 3.29
N TYR A 237 -3.93 29.34 2.47
CA TYR A 237 -2.90 28.55 1.81
C TYR A 237 -2.05 27.78 2.83
N PHE A 238 -1.45 28.45 3.82
CA PHE A 238 -0.55 27.79 4.77
C PHE A 238 -1.26 26.85 5.76
N ALA A 239 -2.50 27.16 6.16
CA ALA A 239 -3.31 26.20 6.91
C ALA A 239 -3.55 24.90 6.11
N GLN A 240 -3.78 25.02 4.80
CA GLN A 240 -4.01 23.89 3.89
C GLN A 240 -2.71 23.19 3.43
N PHE A 241 -1.61 23.93 3.32
CA PHE A 241 -0.33 23.48 2.77
C PHE A 241 0.54 22.79 3.82
N ILE A 242 0.66 23.39 5.00
CA ILE A 242 1.50 22.87 6.10
C ILE A 242 0.63 22.01 7.01
N SER A 243 -0.42 22.61 7.55
CA SER A 243 -1.17 22.05 8.67
C SER A 243 -2.04 20.82 8.33
N GLU A 244 -2.55 20.75 7.10
CA GLU A 244 -3.25 19.55 6.61
C GLU A 244 -2.26 18.51 6.07
N ALA A 245 -1.12 18.90 5.48
CA ALA A 245 -0.10 17.96 5.01
C ALA A 245 0.65 17.24 6.15
N THR A 246 0.79 17.91 7.31
CA THR A 246 1.34 17.29 8.52
C THR A 246 0.39 16.23 9.08
N ARG A 247 -0.92 16.50 9.12
CA ARG A 247 -2.01 15.60 9.56
C ARG A 247 -2.39 14.50 8.55
N LEU A 248 -2.22 14.75 7.25
CA LEU A 248 -2.67 13.88 6.17
C LEU A 248 -1.53 13.67 5.17
N ARG A 249 -0.81 12.56 5.39
CA ARG A 249 0.29 12.07 4.59
C ARG A 249 -0.06 11.89 3.12
N ASP A 250 -1.29 11.52 2.78
CA ASP A 250 -1.73 11.49 1.37
C ASP A 250 -1.63 12.87 0.70
N ILE A 251 -1.95 13.96 1.42
CA ILE A 251 -1.73 15.33 0.93
C ILE A 251 -0.25 15.70 0.96
N GLY A 252 0.50 15.27 1.98
CA GLY A 252 1.94 15.42 2.07
C GLY A 252 2.69 14.79 0.88
N GLU A 253 2.54 13.49 0.67
CA GLU A 253 3.10 12.72 -0.46
C GLU A 253 2.61 13.28 -1.80
N TRP A 254 1.32 13.63 -1.94
CA TRP A 254 0.79 14.19 -3.19
C TRP A 254 1.38 15.56 -3.53
N LEU A 255 1.60 16.44 -2.54
CA LEU A 255 2.29 17.72 -2.70
C LEU A 255 3.78 17.50 -3.00
N GLU A 256 4.42 16.59 -2.27
CA GLU A 256 5.83 16.24 -2.47
C GLU A 256 6.09 15.72 -3.89
N GLU A 257 5.21 14.90 -4.45
CA GLU A 257 5.35 14.35 -5.81
C GLU A 257 5.02 15.35 -6.93
N ARG A 258 4.06 16.27 -6.72
CA ARG A 258 3.43 17.05 -7.82
C ARG A 258 3.60 18.57 -7.71
N ALA A 259 3.99 19.09 -6.55
CA ALA A 259 4.24 20.51 -6.32
C ALA A 259 5.76 20.84 -6.22
N PHE A 260 6.60 19.83 -5.96
CA PHE A 260 8.05 20.00 -5.79
C PHE A 260 8.80 18.91 -6.56
N GLY A 261 9.27 19.22 -7.77
CA GLY A 261 9.93 18.24 -8.64
C GLY A 261 11.36 17.83 -8.23
N GLU A 262 11.99 17.02 -9.07
CA GLU A 262 13.36 16.54 -8.90
C GLU A 262 14.36 17.41 -9.67
N GLU A 263 15.16 18.20 -8.95
CA GLU A 263 16.44 18.86 -9.32
C GLU A 263 16.62 19.58 -10.68
N ASP A 264 15.58 19.79 -11.50
CA ASP A 264 15.68 20.49 -12.78
C ASP A 264 14.92 21.84 -12.84
N TRP A 265 15.11 22.57 -13.93
CA TRP A 265 14.50 23.89 -14.15
C TRP A 265 13.02 23.80 -14.58
N GLU A 266 12.57 22.66 -15.11
CA GLU A 266 11.16 22.44 -15.48
C GLU A 266 10.30 22.36 -14.20
N SER A 267 10.88 21.88 -13.10
CA SER A 267 10.26 21.85 -11.77
C SER A 267 9.92 23.23 -11.17
N TYR A 268 10.54 24.32 -11.61
CA TYR A 268 10.39 25.65 -10.96
C TYR A 268 8.95 26.19 -11.05
N ASN A 269 8.29 26.00 -12.21
CA ASN A 269 6.91 26.42 -12.44
C ASN A 269 5.90 25.28 -12.23
N MET A 270 6.31 24.16 -11.64
CA MET A 270 5.36 23.09 -11.30
C MET A 270 4.42 23.57 -10.19
N HIS A 271 3.14 23.56 -10.51
CA HIS A 271 2.07 23.79 -9.56
C HIS A 271 0.98 22.73 -9.72
N THR A 272 0.20 22.51 -8.68
CA THR A 272 -0.89 21.54 -8.70
C THR A 272 -1.99 21.93 -7.72
N THR A 273 -3.23 21.46 -7.92
CA THR A 273 -4.37 21.74 -7.02
C THR A 273 -4.79 20.47 -6.29
N ILE A 274 -4.81 20.52 -4.94
CA ILE A 274 -5.16 19.35 -4.11
C ILE A 274 -6.53 18.82 -4.58
N PRO A 275 -6.65 17.50 -4.88
CA PRO A 275 -7.90 16.91 -5.35
C PRO A 275 -9.07 17.27 -4.43
N ARG A 276 -10.17 17.75 -5.02
CA ARG A 276 -11.36 18.19 -4.27
C ARG A 276 -11.78 17.21 -3.17
N ARG A 277 -11.73 15.91 -3.47
CA ARG A 277 -12.07 14.82 -2.56
C ARG A 277 -11.12 14.68 -1.34
N LEU A 278 -9.84 15.05 -1.47
CA LEU A 278 -8.90 15.14 -0.33
C LEU A 278 -9.17 16.40 0.51
N VAL A 279 -9.57 17.51 -0.13
CA VAL A 279 -10.06 18.71 0.57
C VAL A 279 -11.37 18.42 1.33
N ASP A 280 -12.24 17.57 0.78
CA ASP A 280 -13.47 17.13 1.44
C ASP A 280 -13.18 16.22 2.65
N LEU A 281 -12.21 15.30 2.56
CA LEU A 281 -11.78 14.47 3.70
C LEU A 281 -11.26 15.31 4.88
N GLN A 282 -10.54 16.39 4.61
CA GLN A 282 -10.05 17.33 5.63
C GLN A 282 -11.19 18.03 6.38
N ASN A 283 -12.30 18.35 5.71
CA ASN A 283 -13.45 18.99 6.35
C ASN A 283 -14.08 18.08 7.42
N GLU A 284 -13.98 16.77 7.24
CA GLU A 284 -14.46 15.77 8.22
C GLU A 284 -13.44 15.48 9.34
N TRP A 285 -12.20 15.97 9.27
CA TRP A 285 -11.13 15.64 10.25
C TRP A 285 -11.55 15.93 11.70
N GLY A 286 -12.16 17.09 11.95
CA GLY A 286 -12.66 17.45 13.28
C GLY A 286 -13.76 16.50 13.78
N SER A 287 -14.59 15.96 12.87
CA SER A 287 -15.61 14.94 13.18
C SER A 287 -14.96 13.58 13.48
N ILE A 288 -13.97 13.17 12.67
CA ILE A 288 -13.19 11.93 12.84
C ILE A 288 -12.47 11.93 14.19
N SER A 289 -11.66 12.96 14.49
CA SER A 289 -10.87 13.07 15.72
C SER A 289 -11.76 13.11 16.98
N ASN A 290 -12.84 13.92 16.98
CA ASN A 290 -13.77 13.98 18.11
C ASN A 290 -14.52 12.65 18.34
N ARG A 291 -14.90 11.92 17.27
CA ARG A 291 -15.58 10.61 17.39
C ARG A 291 -14.62 9.53 17.86
N PHE A 292 -13.36 9.58 17.43
CA PHE A 292 -12.30 8.71 17.94
C PHE A 292 -12.06 8.91 19.45
N ALA A 293 -11.90 10.16 19.91
CA ALA A 293 -11.75 10.47 21.33
C ALA A 293 -12.97 10.03 22.17
N ARG A 294 -14.20 10.15 21.63
CA ARG A 294 -15.41 9.62 22.29
C ARG A 294 -15.45 8.09 22.33
N ALA A 295 -14.95 7.41 21.29
CA ALA A 295 -14.87 5.95 21.26
C ALA A 295 -13.90 5.40 22.31
N GLN A 296 -12.79 6.11 22.56
CA GLN A 296 -11.86 5.78 23.64
C GLN A 296 -12.47 5.98 25.03
N ALA A 297 -13.24 7.05 25.25
CA ALA A 297 -13.80 7.37 26.56
C ALA A 297 -14.88 6.40 27.07
N ASN A 298 -15.45 5.55 26.21
CA ASN A 298 -16.44 4.53 26.59
C ASN A 298 -16.44 3.32 25.62
N PRO A 299 -15.54 2.34 25.80
CA PRO A 299 -15.41 1.22 24.86
C PRO A 299 -16.54 0.19 24.98
N GLU A 300 -17.04 -0.06 26.19
CA GLU A 300 -18.06 -1.08 26.46
C GLU A 300 -19.48 -0.60 26.11
N GLY A 301 -19.69 0.72 25.99
CA GLY A 301 -20.97 1.33 25.59
C GLY A 301 -21.00 1.89 24.17
N PHE A 302 -20.08 1.48 23.29
CA PHE A 302 -20.00 2.02 21.92
C PHE A 302 -21.08 1.41 21.00
N ASP A 303 -22.26 2.06 20.92
CA ASP A 303 -23.33 1.67 20.00
C ASP A 303 -22.96 1.99 18.52
N PRO A 304 -22.83 0.97 17.64
CA PRO A 304 -22.47 1.17 16.23
C PRO A 304 -23.60 1.76 15.37
N SER A 305 -24.83 1.85 15.88
CA SER A 305 -26.01 2.33 15.16
C SER A 305 -26.21 3.85 15.28
N GLU A 306 -25.80 4.45 16.40
CA GLU A 306 -25.92 5.90 16.63
C GLU A 306 -24.76 6.73 16.02
N ASN A 307 -23.64 6.09 15.66
CA ASN A 307 -22.38 6.78 15.34
C ASN A 307 -21.78 6.42 13.97
N LEU A 308 -22.63 6.17 12.97
CA LEU A 308 -22.21 6.02 11.58
C LEU A 308 -21.48 7.30 11.09
N LEU A 309 -20.16 7.24 10.93
CA LEU A 309 -19.42 8.26 10.18
C LEU A 309 -19.12 7.72 8.80
N THR A 310 -19.37 8.54 7.78
CA THR A 310 -19.15 8.14 6.40
C THR A 310 -18.08 9.03 5.79
N VAL A 311 -16.91 8.47 5.54
CA VAL A 311 -15.72 9.15 5.02
C VAL A 311 -15.49 8.82 3.55
N TRP A 312 -14.67 9.62 2.87
CA TRP A 312 -14.18 9.30 1.53
C TRP A 312 -12.79 8.64 1.60
N THR A 313 -12.60 7.58 0.82
CA THR A 313 -11.35 6.81 0.68
C THR A 313 -11.13 6.49 -0.80
N VAL A 314 -9.91 6.17 -1.23
CA VAL A 314 -9.57 5.89 -2.64
C VAL A 314 -9.75 4.39 -2.92
N ASN A 315 -10.54 3.97 -3.91
CA ASN A 315 -10.64 2.56 -4.28
C ASN A 315 -9.46 2.08 -5.14
N SER A 316 -9.48 0.78 -5.47
CA SER A 316 -8.49 0.07 -6.28
C SER A 316 -8.29 0.56 -7.73
N ARG A 317 -9.00 1.62 -8.17
CA ARG A 317 -8.85 2.28 -9.48
C ARG A 317 -8.41 3.75 -9.39
N GLY A 318 -8.26 4.29 -8.18
CA GLY A 318 -8.07 5.73 -7.97
C GLY A 318 -9.37 6.53 -7.82
N ASP A 319 -10.53 5.88 -7.85
CA ASP A 319 -11.81 6.56 -7.64
C ASP A 319 -12.09 6.73 -6.15
N MET A 320 -12.44 7.94 -5.72
CA MET A 320 -12.90 8.12 -4.34
C MET A 320 -14.27 7.47 -4.15
N VAL A 321 -14.33 6.53 -3.21
CA VAL A 321 -15.50 5.81 -2.76
C VAL A 321 -15.82 6.17 -1.31
N GLN A 322 -17.05 5.86 -0.92
CA GLN A 322 -17.61 6.28 0.34
C GLN A 322 -17.61 5.09 1.32
N GLN A 323 -16.86 5.19 2.43
CA GLN A 323 -16.71 4.15 3.44
C GLN A 323 -17.40 4.54 4.74
N THR A 324 -18.24 3.67 5.28
CA THR A 324 -18.87 3.86 6.60
C THR A 324 -18.03 3.21 7.69
N LEU A 325 -17.55 4.02 8.62
CA LEU A 325 -16.82 3.62 9.83
C LEU A 325 -17.83 3.26 10.92
N ARG A 326 -17.64 2.09 11.54
CA ARG A 326 -18.54 1.48 12.54
C ARG A 326 -17.84 1.00 13.81
N TRP A 327 -16.54 0.76 13.76
CA TRP A 327 -15.75 0.18 14.84
C TRP A 327 -14.46 0.97 15.07
N ALA A 328 -13.97 1.02 16.32
CA ALA A 328 -12.79 1.81 16.69
C ALA A 328 -11.55 1.54 15.81
N TYR A 329 -11.31 0.28 15.42
CA TYR A 329 -10.19 -0.07 14.52
C TYR A 329 -10.30 0.53 13.11
N GLN A 330 -11.52 0.84 12.63
CA GLN A 330 -11.74 1.50 11.33
C GLN A 330 -11.48 3.00 11.39
N PHE A 331 -11.76 3.64 12.54
CA PHE A 331 -11.32 5.01 12.80
C PHE A 331 -9.79 5.06 12.96
N ALA A 332 -9.21 4.10 13.70
CA ALA A 332 -7.77 3.97 13.85
C ALA A 332 -7.08 3.75 12.49
N SER A 333 -7.59 2.89 11.60
CA SER A 333 -6.99 2.69 10.27
C SER A 333 -7.00 3.96 9.41
N VAL A 334 -8.08 4.75 9.46
CA VAL A 334 -8.15 6.04 8.74
C VAL A 334 -7.16 7.06 9.32
N LEU A 335 -7.06 7.15 10.66
CA LEU A 335 -6.11 8.04 11.34
C LEU A 335 -4.63 7.59 11.19
N TYR A 336 -4.40 6.30 10.98
CA TYR A 336 -3.08 5.70 10.77
C TYR A 336 -2.56 5.92 9.35
N VAL A 337 -3.42 5.73 8.34
CA VAL A 337 -3.16 6.13 6.95
C VAL A 337 -2.98 7.64 6.84
N ALA A 338 -3.76 8.41 7.60
CA ALA A 338 -3.62 9.87 7.68
C ALA A 338 -2.24 10.32 8.20
N ASN A 339 -1.80 9.90 9.39
CA ASN A 339 -0.60 10.52 9.99
C ASN A 339 0.73 9.93 9.52
N GLY A 340 0.80 8.61 9.29
CA GLY A 340 1.94 7.90 8.69
C GLY A 340 3.33 8.10 9.33
N PHE A 341 3.64 7.25 10.32
CA PHE A 341 4.96 6.96 10.95
C PHE A 341 6.06 8.04 10.94
N PRO A 342 6.29 8.70 12.09
CA PRO A 342 7.61 9.12 12.53
C PRO A 342 8.23 8.09 13.50
N GLY A 343 9.34 7.47 13.10
CA GLY A 343 10.47 7.22 14.01
C GLY A 343 10.35 6.32 15.26
N TYR A 344 9.42 5.35 15.39
CA TYR A 344 9.45 4.37 16.49
C TYR A 344 9.53 2.91 16.03
N SER A 345 10.64 2.24 16.36
CA SER A 345 11.10 0.98 15.74
C SER A 345 10.62 -0.32 16.42
N LYS A 346 9.57 -0.29 17.25
CA LYS A 346 9.12 -1.45 18.06
C LYS A 346 7.60 -1.70 18.34
N PRO A 347 6.60 -0.82 18.05
CA PRO A 347 5.26 -0.97 18.65
C PRO A 347 4.22 -1.80 17.87
N ARG A 348 4.55 -2.44 16.74
CA ARG A 348 3.53 -3.11 15.87
C ARG A 348 2.75 -4.25 16.54
N ARG A 349 3.30 -4.89 17.57
CA ARG A 349 2.74 -6.08 18.22
C ARG A 349 1.46 -5.85 19.07
N GLN A 350 1.11 -4.60 19.34
CA GLN A 350 -0.03 -4.24 20.21
C GLN A 350 -1.14 -3.47 19.48
N LEU A 351 -0.96 -3.31 18.16
CA LEU A 351 -1.88 -2.71 17.21
C LEU A 351 -2.93 -3.69 16.69
N THR A 352 -2.70 -4.94 17.03
CA THR A 352 -3.33 -6.14 16.58
C THR A 352 -4.17 -6.68 17.73
N GLN A 353 -5.30 -7.32 17.45
CA GLN A 353 -5.77 -8.36 18.37
C GLN A 353 -4.59 -9.34 18.59
N ASP A 354 -4.59 -10.16 19.66
CA ASP A 354 -3.57 -11.21 19.97
C ASP A 354 -3.27 -12.22 18.83
N ARG A 355 -3.91 -12.01 17.68
CA ARG A 355 -4.05 -12.87 16.52
C ARG A 355 -3.68 -12.19 15.20
N THR A 356 -3.27 -10.91 15.18
CA THR A 356 -2.83 -10.24 13.95
C THR A 356 -1.31 -10.03 13.92
N PHE A 357 -0.71 -10.23 12.75
CA PHE A 357 0.74 -10.22 12.50
C PHE A 357 1.03 -9.21 11.39
N ILE A 358 1.96 -8.28 11.58
CA ILE A 358 2.22 -7.21 10.59
C ILE A 358 3.56 -7.41 9.87
N VAL A 359 3.53 -7.35 8.55
CA VAL A 359 4.71 -7.48 7.66
C VAL A 359 5.06 -6.11 7.09
N ALA A 360 6.34 -5.73 7.06
CA ALA A 360 6.84 -4.61 6.24
C ALA A 360 8.29 -4.85 5.79
N PRO A 361 8.64 -4.54 4.53
CA PRO A 361 9.92 -4.92 3.95
C PRO A 361 11.10 -4.09 4.50
N ASP A 362 10.82 -2.87 4.97
CA ASP A 362 11.76 -1.95 5.62
C ASP A 362 12.19 -2.43 7.03
N GLY A 363 11.44 -3.36 7.63
CA GLY A 363 11.66 -3.85 8.99
C GLY A 363 10.98 -3.03 10.09
N SER A 364 10.03 -2.16 9.77
CA SER A 364 9.08 -1.61 10.75
C SER A 364 8.05 -2.66 11.20
N GLY A 365 7.91 -3.76 10.43
CA GLY A 365 7.09 -4.95 10.66
C GLY A 365 7.46 -5.79 11.89
N ASP A 366 6.52 -6.62 12.38
CA ASP A 366 6.85 -7.80 13.20
C ASP A 366 7.71 -8.79 12.37
N TYR A 367 7.47 -8.82 11.05
CA TYR A 367 8.20 -9.63 10.07
C TYR A 367 8.61 -8.77 8.87
N ARG A 368 9.77 -9.07 8.29
CA ARG A 368 10.19 -8.50 7.00
C ARG A 368 9.62 -9.22 5.78
N THR A 369 9.19 -10.47 5.98
CA THR A 369 8.76 -11.37 4.91
C THR A 369 7.42 -12.00 5.23
N ILE A 370 6.60 -12.18 4.21
CA ILE A 370 5.24 -12.70 4.32
C ILE A 370 5.29 -14.16 4.77
N GLN A 371 6.24 -14.96 4.28
CA GLN A 371 6.38 -16.34 4.73
C GLN A 371 6.73 -16.45 6.21
N ALA A 372 7.50 -15.51 6.78
CA ALA A 372 7.85 -15.56 8.20
C ALA A 372 6.63 -15.28 9.09
N ALA A 373 5.75 -14.35 8.71
CA ALA A 373 4.48 -14.14 9.38
C ALA A 373 3.58 -15.38 9.29
N ILE A 374 3.40 -15.95 8.09
CA ILE A 374 2.62 -17.20 7.88
C ILE A 374 3.14 -18.33 8.77
N ASN A 375 4.46 -18.47 8.91
CA ASN A 375 5.06 -19.49 9.76
C ASN A 375 4.70 -19.27 11.24
N ALA A 376 4.69 -18.02 11.71
CA ALA A 376 4.46 -17.64 13.10
C ALA A 376 3.00 -17.71 13.58
N VAL A 377 2.02 -17.60 12.69
CA VAL A 377 0.59 -17.76 13.06
C VAL A 377 0.37 -19.11 13.77
N PRO A 378 -0.27 -19.18 14.96
CA PRO A 378 -0.68 -20.44 15.56
C PRO A 378 -1.51 -21.32 14.62
N ALA A 379 -1.49 -22.63 14.87
CA ALA A 379 -2.34 -23.61 14.19
C ALA A 379 -3.37 -24.15 15.19
N ASP A 380 -4.06 -23.23 15.88
CA ASP A 380 -5.01 -23.50 16.96
C ASP A 380 -6.47 -23.54 16.49
N GLY A 381 -6.71 -23.29 15.20
CA GLY A 381 -8.05 -23.25 14.60
C GLY A 381 -8.80 -21.95 14.87
N VAL A 382 -8.12 -20.89 15.30
CA VAL A 382 -8.72 -19.59 15.63
C VAL A 382 -8.47 -18.57 14.52
N ALA A 383 -9.38 -17.61 14.36
CA ALA A 383 -9.26 -16.57 13.35
C ALA A 383 -8.04 -15.67 13.61
N HIS A 384 -7.17 -15.58 12.60
CA HIS A 384 -5.92 -14.82 12.60
C HIS A 384 -5.86 -13.88 11.39
N THR A 385 -5.07 -12.80 11.46
CA THR A 385 -4.86 -11.89 10.33
C THR A 385 -3.37 -11.63 10.07
N ILE A 386 -2.97 -11.52 8.81
CA ILE A 386 -1.69 -10.97 8.39
C ILE A 386 -1.96 -9.67 7.65
N LEU A 387 -1.45 -8.56 8.18
CA LEU A 387 -1.47 -7.24 7.55
C LEU A 387 -0.12 -7.01 6.86
N ILE A 388 -0.13 -6.70 5.58
CA ILE A 388 1.08 -6.53 4.76
C ILE A 388 1.19 -5.08 4.33
N ASP A 389 2.28 -4.42 4.69
CA ASP A 389 2.53 -3.02 4.34
C ASP A 389 2.92 -2.83 2.87
N LYS A 390 2.79 -1.60 2.35
CA LYS A 390 3.05 -1.29 0.94
C LYS A 390 4.48 -1.67 0.53
N GLY A 391 4.63 -2.30 -0.64
CA GLY A 391 5.96 -2.64 -1.14
C GLY A 391 6.05 -3.89 -2.01
N ILE A 392 7.31 -4.25 -2.31
CA ILE A 392 7.68 -5.26 -3.29
C ILE A 392 8.29 -6.48 -2.58
N TYR A 393 7.56 -7.59 -2.59
CA TYR A 393 7.89 -8.84 -1.90
C TYR A 393 8.29 -9.92 -2.91
N ARG A 394 9.60 -10.07 -3.12
CA ARG A 394 10.15 -11.13 -3.99
C ARG A 394 10.22 -12.46 -3.24
N GLU A 395 9.06 -13.06 -3.02
CA GLU A 395 8.88 -14.29 -2.25
C GLU A 395 8.06 -15.34 -3.03
N ALA A 396 8.24 -16.61 -2.66
CA ALA A 396 7.28 -17.65 -3.00
C ALA A 396 6.68 -18.18 -1.69
N ILE A 397 5.41 -17.86 -1.45
CA ILE A 397 4.74 -18.10 -0.17
C ILE A 397 3.88 -19.37 -0.21
N THR A 398 3.73 -20.02 0.94
CA THR A 398 2.84 -21.15 1.16
C THR A 398 2.16 -21.01 2.50
N VAL A 399 0.83 -20.93 2.49
CA VAL A 399 -0.04 -21.11 3.66
C VAL A 399 -0.35 -22.59 3.80
N PRO A 400 0.15 -23.28 4.85
CA PRO A 400 -0.14 -24.70 5.09
C PRO A 400 -1.61 -24.93 5.46
N SER A 401 -2.10 -26.16 5.31
CA SER A 401 -3.52 -26.51 5.51
C SER A 401 -4.01 -26.37 6.95
N ASN A 402 -3.11 -26.35 7.94
CA ASN A 402 -3.44 -26.18 9.35
C ASN A 402 -3.52 -24.69 9.81
N LYS A 403 -3.41 -23.72 8.91
CA LYS A 403 -3.56 -22.29 9.19
C LYS A 403 -4.97 -21.81 8.78
N THR A 404 -6.01 -22.49 9.27
CA THR A 404 -7.41 -22.18 8.94
C THR A 404 -7.87 -20.85 9.54
N HIS A 405 -8.98 -20.30 9.04
CA HIS A 405 -9.56 -19.02 9.49
C HIS A 405 -8.60 -17.81 9.37
N LEU A 406 -7.58 -17.91 8.52
CA LEU A 406 -6.59 -16.87 8.31
C LEU A 406 -7.10 -15.83 7.31
N THR A 407 -6.92 -14.55 7.63
CA THR A 407 -7.07 -13.43 6.70
C THR A 407 -5.68 -12.91 6.32
N ILE A 408 -5.43 -12.64 5.03
CA ILE A 408 -4.19 -12.03 4.55
C ILE A 408 -4.56 -10.83 3.69
N THR A 409 -4.14 -9.63 4.08
CA THR A 409 -4.55 -8.40 3.40
C THR A 409 -3.51 -7.30 3.46
N SER A 410 -3.56 -6.34 2.53
CA SER A 410 -2.78 -5.10 2.68
C SER A 410 -3.20 -4.34 3.94
N ALA A 411 -2.22 -3.75 4.63
CA ALA A 411 -2.41 -2.90 5.80
C ALA A 411 -3.09 -1.56 5.46
N SER A 412 -2.97 -1.06 4.23
CA SER A 412 -3.64 0.16 3.75
C SER A 412 -5.08 -0.09 3.31
N GLY A 413 -5.44 -1.36 3.04
CA GLY A 413 -6.70 -1.71 2.36
C GLY A 413 -6.65 -1.50 0.84
N TYR A 414 -5.48 -1.24 0.26
CA TYR A 414 -5.29 -1.03 -1.18
C TYR A 414 -4.37 -2.08 -1.80
N LYS A 415 -4.39 -2.21 -3.14
CA LYS A 415 -3.50 -3.11 -3.88
C LYS A 415 -2.09 -2.49 -4.07
N ASP A 416 -1.40 -2.22 -2.98
CA ASP A 416 -0.04 -1.63 -2.94
C ASP A 416 1.05 -2.65 -2.52
N VAL A 417 0.64 -3.90 -2.30
CA VAL A 417 1.50 -5.05 -1.98
C VAL A 417 1.72 -5.89 -3.23
N HIS A 418 2.98 -6.00 -3.68
CA HIS A 418 3.36 -6.76 -4.88
C HIS A 418 4.18 -8.00 -4.52
N ILE A 419 3.53 -9.17 -4.49
CA ILE A 419 4.14 -10.48 -4.24
C ILE A 419 4.49 -11.12 -5.57
N TYR A 420 5.75 -11.54 -5.78
CA TYR A 420 6.16 -12.12 -7.05
C TYR A 420 7.35 -13.08 -6.98
N ASN A 421 7.28 -14.11 -7.83
CA ASN A 421 8.41 -14.96 -8.18
C ASN A 421 8.54 -15.08 -9.71
N ASN A 422 9.53 -15.84 -10.20
CA ASN A 422 9.72 -16.16 -11.61
C ASN A 422 9.95 -17.66 -11.86
N ARG A 423 9.32 -18.54 -11.07
CA ARG A 423 9.46 -20.00 -11.20
C ARG A 423 8.55 -20.51 -12.32
N ALA A 424 8.98 -21.56 -13.01
CA ALA A 424 8.19 -22.28 -14.00
C ALA A 424 8.40 -23.79 -13.86
N HIS A 425 7.52 -24.57 -14.47
CA HIS A 425 7.55 -26.03 -14.43
C HIS A 425 8.94 -26.59 -14.75
N GLY A 426 9.51 -26.21 -15.90
CA GLY A 426 10.78 -26.75 -16.41
C GLY A 426 12.03 -26.29 -15.66
N LEU A 427 11.95 -25.22 -14.85
CA LEU A 427 13.09 -24.75 -14.08
C LEU A 427 13.50 -25.75 -13.00
N LEU A 428 14.81 -25.89 -12.77
CA LEU A 428 15.34 -26.80 -11.77
C LEU A 428 15.37 -26.16 -10.37
N ARG A 429 15.13 -26.99 -9.37
CA ARG A 429 15.40 -26.73 -7.95
C ARG A 429 16.89 -26.98 -7.64
N PRO A 430 17.39 -26.51 -6.48
CA PRO A 430 18.75 -26.82 -6.02
C PRO A 430 19.05 -28.32 -5.86
N ASP A 431 18.04 -29.19 -5.74
CA ASP A 431 18.19 -30.65 -5.71
C ASP A 431 18.23 -31.31 -7.11
N GLY A 432 18.30 -30.50 -8.18
CA GLY A 432 18.34 -30.96 -9.56
C GLY A 432 16.99 -31.38 -10.14
N LYS A 433 15.88 -31.31 -9.39
CA LYS A 433 14.55 -31.69 -9.88
C LYS A 433 13.78 -30.48 -10.38
N LYS A 434 13.03 -30.65 -11.46
CA LYS A 434 12.07 -29.63 -11.96
C LYS A 434 11.12 -29.17 -10.85
N TRP A 435 10.76 -27.88 -10.81
CA TRP A 435 9.71 -27.39 -9.90
C TRP A 435 8.36 -28.06 -10.19
N GLY A 436 8.05 -28.28 -11.47
CA GLY A 436 6.73 -28.72 -11.92
C GLY A 436 5.67 -27.62 -11.76
N THR A 437 4.50 -27.79 -12.38
CA THR A 437 3.45 -26.77 -12.42
C THR A 437 3.03 -26.30 -11.02
N GLU A 438 2.68 -27.21 -10.11
CA GLU A 438 2.32 -26.81 -8.72
C GLU A 438 3.48 -26.18 -7.95
N GLY A 439 4.73 -26.58 -8.21
CA GLY A 439 5.92 -26.03 -7.54
C GLY A 439 6.33 -24.64 -8.06
N SER A 440 5.77 -24.19 -9.18
CA SER A 440 6.03 -22.87 -9.75
C SER A 440 5.30 -21.72 -9.04
N ALA A 441 4.25 -22.04 -8.25
CA ALA A 441 3.37 -21.07 -7.62
C ALA A 441 4.10 -19.95 -6.85
N THR A 442 3.72 -18.69 -7.11
CA THR A 442 4.12 -17.55 -6.28
C THR A 442 3.45 -17.58 -4.92
N ALA A 443 2.15 -17.90 -4.86
CA ALA A 443 1.44 -18.11 -3.60
C ALA A 443 0.63 -19.41 -3.63
N THR A 444 0.89 -20.29 -2.67
CA THR A 444 0.12 -21.54 -2.49
C THR A 444 -0.73 -21.46 -1.22
N PHE A 445 -2.04 -21.58 -1.36
CA PHE A 445 -3.01 -21.40 -0.29
C PHE A 445 -3.73 -22.72 0.02
N LYS A 446 -3.22 -23.49 0.99
CA LYS A 446 -3.75 -24.83 1.34
C LYS A 446 -4.75 -24.84 2.50
N ALA A 447 -4.88 -23.74 3.22
CA ALA A 447 -5.78 -23.61 4.37
C ALA A 447 -7.24 -23.48 3.94
N ASP A 448 -8.12 -24.16 4.66
CA ASP A 448 -9.57 -23.91 4.57
C ASP A 448 -9.93 -22.62 5.33
N ASP A 449 -11.09 -22.04 5.01
CA ASP A 449 -11.59 -20.80 5.64
C ASP A 449 -10.65 -19.59 5.52
N LEU A 450 -9.91 -19.52 4.41
CA LEU A 450 -8.93 -18.47 4.13
C LEU A 450 -9.58 -17.27 3.43
N THR A 451 -9.29 -16.05 3.88
CA THR A 451 -9.56 -14.82 3.12
C THR A 451 -8.25 -14.17 2.66
N VAL A 452 -8.16 -13.79 1.39
CA VAL A 452 -7.05 -13.03 0.81
C VAL A 452 -7.60 -11.79 0.11
N SER A 453 -7.08 -10.61 0.40
CA SER A 453 -7.58 -9.36 -0.19
C SER A 453 -6.55 -8.27 -0.41
N PHE A 454 -6.79 -7.41 -1.40
CA PHE A 454 -5.99 -6.22 -1.68
C PHE A 454 -4.49 -6.50 -1.94
N LEU A 455 -4.18 -7.56 -2.70
CA LEU A 455 -2.80 -7.93 -3.07
C LEU A 455 -2.64 -8.00 -4.60
N HIS A 456 -1.44 -7.66 -5.10
CA HIS A 456 -0.94 -8.15 -6.38
C HIS A 456 -0.10 -9.42 -6.15
N ILE A 457 -0.45 -10.51 -6.83
CA ILE A 457 0.30 -11.77 -6.82
C ILE A 457 0.64 -12.12 -8.27
N ALA A 458 1.92 -12.09 -8.61
CA ALA A 458 2.39 -12.25 -9.98
C ALA A 458 3.43 -13.37 -10.13
N ASN A 459 3.36 -14.15 -11.21
CA ASN A 459 4.51 -14.93 -11.66
C ASN A 459 5.10 -14.26 -12.90
N THR A 460 6.32 -13.73 -12.75
CA THR A 460 7.03 -12.96 -13.79
C THR A 460 8.01 -13.82 -14.59
N PHE A 461 7.78 -15.14 -14.68
CA PHE A 461 8.59 -16.00 -15.54
C PHE A 461 8.53 -15.54 -17.00
N ASN A 462 9.71 -15.42 -17.62
CA ASN A 462 9.86 -15.05 -19.01
C ASN A 462 10.63 -16.16 -19.75
N PRO A 463 9.99 -16.94 -20.64
CA PRO A 463 10.68 -18.02 -21.34
C PRO A 463 11.82 -17.53 -22.24
N LYS A 464 11.79 -16.27 -22.71
CA LYS A 464 12.91 -15.69 -23.49
C LYS A 464 14.18 -15.48 -22.65
N ALA A 465 14.04 -15.36 -21.32
CA ALA A 465 15.17 -15.29 -20.39
C ALA A 465 15.66 -16.67 -19.93
N HIS A 466 14.96 -17.75 -20.33
CA HIS A 466 15.20 -19.13 -19.91
C HIS A 466 15.16 -20.09 -21.11
N PRO A 467 16.08 -19.94 -22.10
CA PRO A 467 16.13 -20.80 -23.29
C PRO A 467 16.45 -22.28 -22.99
N GLU A 468 16.91 -22.59 -21.77
CA GLU A 468 17.08 -23.95 -21.26
C GLU A 468 15.76 -24.65 -20.91
N VAL A 469 14.67 -23.90 -20.73
CA VAL A 469 13.34 -24.44 -20.43
C VAL A 469 12.65 -24.86 -21.73
N SER A 470 12.19 -26.11 -21.78
CA SER A 470 11.39 -26.61 -22.90
C SER A 470 10.16 -25.73 -23.14
N PRO A 471 9.80 -25.39 -24.39
CA PRO A 471 8.61 -24.59 -24.68
C PRO A 471 7.31 -25.23 -24.19
N TYR A 472 7.31 -26.55 -23.94
CA TYR A 472 6.18 -27.30 -23.37
C TYR A 472 6.14 -27.31 -21.83
N GLU A 473 7.13 -26.71 -21.17
CA GLU A 473 7.32 -26.72 -19.71
C GLU A 473 7.37 -25.29 -19.12
N THR A 474 6.66 -24.36 -19.78
CA THR A 474 6.63 -22.92 -19.46
C THR A 474 5.50 -22.52 -18.49
N GLN A 475 4.78 -23.49 -17.92
CA GLN A 475 3.70 -23.27 -16.95
C GLN A 475 4.24 -22.54 -15.71
N ALA A 476 3.65 -21.41 -15.34
CA ALA A 476 4.19 -20.48 -14.35
C ALA A 476 3.06 -19.91 -13.48
N VAL A 477 2.70 -20.66 -12.44
CA VAL A 477 1.56 -20.36 -11.57
C VAL A 477 1.81 -19.12 -10.71
N ALA A 478 0.86 -18.19 -10.68
CA ALA A 478 0.86 -17.07 -9.74
C ALA A 478 0.18 -17.48 -8.42
N VAL A 479 -1.04 -18.02 -8.49
CA VAL A 479 -1.81 -18.46 -7.31
C VAL A 479 -2.23 -19.91 -7.47
N ALA A 480 -1.98 -20.71 -6.43
CA ALA A 480 -2.53 -22.05 -6.26
C ALA A 480 -3.49 -22.07 -5.07
N ALA A 481 -4.79 -21.94 -5.33
CA ALA A 481 -5.86 -22.08 -4.36
C ALA A 481 -6.17 -23.57 -4.17
N LYS A 482 -6.03 -24.08 -2.94
CA LYS A 482 -6.04 -25.52 -2.62
C LYS A 482 -6.94 -25.94 -1.45
N GLY A 483 -7.56 -24.98 -0.76
CA GLY A 483 -8.48 -25.24 0.35
C GLY A 483 -9.96 -25.17 -0.05
N ASP A 484 -10.83 -25.52 0.90
CA ASP A 484 -12.27 -25.24 0.88
C ASP A 484 -12.60 -23.91 1.58
N ARG A 485 -13.75 -23.32 1.25
CA ARG A 485 -14.22 -22.03 1.78
C ARG A 485 -13.20 -20.88 1.62
N GLN A 486 -12.44 -20.84 0.53
CA GLN A 486 -11.47 -19.77 0.29
C GLN A 486 -12.12 -18.57 -0.42
N VAL A 487 -11.80 -17.35 0.03
CA VAL A 487 -12.26 -16.08 -0.57
C VAL A 487 -11.05 -15.26 -1.00
N PHE A 488 -11.00 -14.90 -2.27
CA PHE A 488 -10.05 -13.95 -2.86
C PHE A 488 -10.85 -12.73 -3.30
N SER A 489 -10.69 -11.59 -2.64
CA SER A 489 -11.46 -10.38 -2.96
C SER A 489 -10.57 -9.18 -3.22
N ASN A 490 -10.78 -8.45 -4.33
CA ASN A 490 -9.86 -7.37 -4.72
C ASN A 490 -8.40 -7.86 -4.79
N VAL A 491 -8.16 -9.00 -5.46
CA VAL A 491 -6.80 -9.52 -5.73
C VAL A 491 -6.48 -9.35 -7.21
N SER A 492 -5.23 -9.06 -7.54
CA SER A 492 -4.72 -9.09 -8.91
C SER A 492 -3.80 -10.30 -9.07
N ILE A 493 -4.16 -11.25 -9.93
CA ILE A 493 -3.49 -12.53 -10.14
C ILE A 493 -2.91 -12.54 -11.56
N ILE A 494 -1.59 -12.40 -11.70
CA ILE A 494 -0.95 -12.04 -12.97
C ILE A 494 0.07 -13.11 -13.38
N GLY A 495 -0.04 -13.60 -14.61
CA GLY A 495 0.89 -14.62 -15.13
C GLY A 495 0.84 -14.74 -16.64
N ARG A 496 1.15 -15.94 -17.15
CA ARG A 496 1.09 -16.29 -18.57
C ARG A 496 0.32 -17.59 -18.75
N GLN A 497 1.05 -18.70 -18.93
CA GLN A 497 0.48 -20.02 -18.93
C GLN A 497 0.25 -20.50 -17.48
N ASP A 498 -0.91 -21.09 -17.22
CA ASP A 498 -1.29 -21.68 -15.92
C ASP A 498 -1.33 -20.63 -14.76
N THR A 499 -1.77 -19.38 -14.99
CA THR A 499 -1.74 -18.30 -13.97
C THR A 499 -2.40 -18.67 -12.63
N LEU A 500 -3.62 -19.22 -12.66
CA LEU A 500 -4.44 -19.51 -11.48
C LEU A 500 -4.84 -21.00 -11.45
N LEU A 501 -4.24 -21.74 -10.52
CA LEU A 501 -4.61 -23.11 -10.19
C LEU A 501 -5.71 -23.13 -9.12
N VAL A 502 -6.90 -23.60 -9.49
CA VAL A 502 -8.05 -23.84 -8.59
C VAL A 502 -8.23 -25.34 -8.35
N LYS A 503 -7.76 -25.85 -7.21
CA LYS A 503 -7.67 -27.29 -6.94
C LYS A 503 -8.19 -27.69 -5.56
N GLY A 504 -8.58 -28.95 -5.41
CA GLY A 504 -8.62 -29.62 -4.10
C GLY A 504 -7.24 -30.17 -3.69
N ASN A 505 -7.14 -30.75 -2.50
CA ASN A 505 -5.99 -31.58 -2.12
C ASN A 505 -6.11 -32.98 -2.78
N ALA A 506 -7.31 -33.55 -2.80
CA ALA A 506 -7.70 -34.72 -3.58
C ALA A 506 -8.72 -34.37 -4.68
N PRO A 507 -8.90 -35.21 -5.72
CA PRO A 507 -9.86 -34.94 -6.81
C PRO A 507 -11.32 -34.80 -6.39
N THR A 508 -11.71 -35.46 -5.31
CA THR A 508 -13.09 -35.48 -4.78
C THR A 508 -13.42 -34.33 -3.83
N ASP A 509 -12.44 -33.53 -3.41
CA ASP A 509 -12.66 -32.50 -2.40
C ASP A 509 -13.68 -31.46 -2.88
N GLN A 510 -14.56 -31.02 -1.97
CA GLN A 510 -15.57 -30.02 -2.32
C GLN A 510 -14.91 -28.69 -2.70
N ALA A 511 -13.81 -28.32 -2.03
CA ALA A 511 -12.83 -27.29 -2.42
C ALA A 511 -13.46 -26.08 -3.13
N ARG A 512 -14.29 -25.35 -2.40
CA ARG A 512 -15.05 -24.20 -2.90
C ARG A 512 -14.24 -22.91 -2.76
N GLN A 513 -14.12 -22.18 -3.86
CA GLN A 513 -13.18 -21.06 -3.97
C GLN A 513 -13.88 -19.90 -4.68
N TYR A 514 -13.93 -18.73 -4.04
CA TYR A 514 -14.65 -17.55 -4.55
C TYR A 514 -13.66 -16.43 -4.85
N PHE A 515 -13.60 -15.99 -6.10
CA PHE A 515 -12.78 -14.89 -6.59
C PHE A 515 -13.72 -13.75 -6.97
N TYR A 516 -13.70 -12.65 -6.21
CA TYR A 516 -14.65 -11.55 -6.32
C TYR A 516 -13.94 -10.20 -6.53
N ASP A 517 -14.34 -9.47 -7.58
CA ASP A 517 -13.74 -8.16 -7.92
C ASP A 517 -12.21 -8.29 -8.13
N CYS A 518 -11.82 -9.37 -8.80
CA CYS A 518 -10.43 -9.71 -9.07
C CYS A 518 -10.00 -9.24 -10.47
N TYR A 519 -8.69 -9.03 -10.64
CA TYR A 519 -8.06 -8.90 -11.96
C TYR A 519 -7.24 -10.17 -12.21
N ILE A 520 -7.47 -10.89 -13.31
CA ILE A 520 -6.79 -12.15 -13.61
C ILE A 520 -6.19 -12.06 -15.02
N GLU A 521 -4.87 -12.19 -15.16
CA GLU A 521 -4.17 -12.04 -16.43
C GLU A 521 -3.39 -13.30 -16.84
N GLY A 522 -3.51 -13.70 -18.11
CA GLY A 522 -2.78 -14.85 -18.64
C GLY A 522 -2.86 -15.03 -20.16
N THR A 523 -2.43 -16.21 -20.61
CA THR A 523 -2.32 -16.56 -22.05
C THR A 523 -2.85 -17.94 -22.40
N VAL A 524 -2.55 -18.99 -21.62
CA VAL A 524 -2.99 -20.38 -21.91
C VAL A 524 -3.39 -21.05 -20.61
N ASP A 525 -4.57 -21.68 -20.61
CA ASP A 525 -5.13 -22.43 -19.49
C ASP A 525 -5.08 -21.64 -18.17
N PHE A 526 -5.26 -20.31 -18.25
CA PHE A 526 -4.83 -19.43 -17.16
C PHE A 526 -5.74 -19.49 -15.92
N ILE A 527 -6.88 -20.16 -15.99
CA ILE A 527 -7.68 -20.63 -14.86
C ILE A 527 -7.94 -22.14 -15.01
N PHE A 528 -7.28 -22.99 -14.21
CA PHE A 528 -7.29 -24.44 -14.42
C PHE A 528 -7.39 -25.24 -13.13
N GLY A 529 -7.91 -26.47 -13.22
CA GLY A 529 -8.01 -27.40 -12.08
C GLY A 529 -9.41 -27.96 -11.81
N ASN A 530 -9.63 -28.48 -10.60
CA ASN A 530 -10.79 -29.30 -10.22
C ASN A 530 -11.57 -28.82 -8.98
N ALA A 531 -11.21 -27.67 -8.42
CA ALA A 531 -12.02 -27.02 -7.38
C ALA A 531 -13.42 -26.66 -7.91
N THR A 532 -14.33 -26.37 -6.98
CA THR A 532 -15.60 -25.73 -7.29
C THR A 532 -15.39 -24.22 -7.19
N ALA A 533 -14.91 -23.63 -8.28
CA ALA A 533 -14.41 -22.26 -8.31
C ALA A 533 -15.43 -21.32 -8.96
N VAL A 534 -15.64 -20.15 -8.36
CA VAL A 534 -16.49 -19.09 -8.89
C VAL A 534 -15.65 -17.83 -9.04
N ILE A 535 -15.60 -17.30 -10.26
CA ILE A 535 -15.00 -16.01 -10.62
C ILE A 535 -16.16 -15.06 -10.92
N ASP A 536 -16.36 -14.08 -10.05
CA ASP A 536 -17.52 -13.20 -10.01
C ASP A 536 -17.08 -11.73 -10.12
N ARG A 537 -17.79 -10.95 -10.95
CA ARG A 537 -17.57 -9.50 -11.13
C ARG A 537 -16.10 -9.12 -11.29
N SER A 538 -15.36 -9.94 -12.03
CA SER A 538 -13.91 -9.84 -12.20
C SER A 538 -13.54 -9.42 -13.61
N VAL A 539 -12.34 -8.86 -13.77
CA VAL A 539 -11.75 -8.55 -15.08
C VAL A 539 -10.73 -9.62 -15.43
N LEU A 540 -10.97 -10.34 -16.53
CA LEU A 540 -10.08 -11.35 -17.07
C LEU A 540 -9.38 -10.75 -18.29
N LYS A 541 -8.05 -10.58 -18.20
CA LYS A 541 -7.24 -9.97 -19.24
C LYS A 541 -6.41 -11.01 -19.99
N VAL A 542 -6.61 -11.09 -21.30
CA VAL A 542 -5.75 -11.88 -22.18
C VAL A 542 -4.55 -11.01 -22.60
N TYR A 543 -3.34 -11.47 -22.28
CA TYR A 543 -2.12 -10.90 -22.84
C TYR A 543 -1.94 -11.40 -24.28
N ASP A 544 -1.50 -10.53 -25.20
CA ASP A 544 -1.11 -10.82 -26.61
C ASP A 544 -0.58 -12.25 -26.84
N TRP A 545 -1.51 -13.15 -27.17
CA TRP A 545 -1.30 -14.58 -27.36
C TRP A 545 -2.52 -15.22 -28.07
N PRO A 546 -2.60 -15.16 -29.41
CA PRO A 546 -3.65 -15.86 -30.16
C PRO A 546 -3.55 -17.38 -29.96
N GLY A 547 -4.69 -18.07 -30.05
CA GLY A 547 -4.82 -19.52 -29.90
C GLY A 547 -4.82 -20.03 -28.46
N GLY A 548 -4.82 -19.13 -27.46
CA GLY A 548 -4.88 -19.48 -26.05
C GLY A 548 -6.30 -19.78 -25.53
N THR A 549 -6.39 -20.00 -24.22
CA THR A 549 -7.57 -20.51 -23.51
C THR A 549 -7.73 -19.85 -22.14
N ILE A 550 -8.96 -19.43 -21.79
CA ILE A 550 -9.26 -18.93 -20.44
C ILE A 550 -9.24 -20.09 -19.42
N VAL A 551 -10.09 -21.10 -19.64
CA VAL A 551 -10.28 -22.20 -18.66
C VAL A 551 -9.80 -23.56 -19.15
N ALA A 552 -9.18 -24.31 -18.23
CA ALA A 552 -8.84 -25.73 -18.42
C ALA A 552 -9.23 -26.58 -17.18
N PRO A 553 -10.53 -26.84 -16.96
CA PRO A 553 -10.97 -27.63 -15.83
C PRO A 553 -10.62 -29.11 -15.99
N ASN A 554 -10.26 -29.78 -14.90
CA ASN A 554 -10.20 -31.24 -14.76
C ASN A 554 -11.14 -31.76 -13.66
N THR A 555 -12.32 -31.13 -13.56
CA THR A 555 -13.39 -31.44 -12.58
C THR A 555 -13.66 -32.95 -12.50
N ASP A 556 -13.64 -33.52 -11.30
CA ASP A 556 -13.98 -34.93 -11.09
C ASP A 556 -15.47 -35.20 -11.44
N ARG A 557 -15.76 -36.33 -12.07
CA ARG A 557 -17.12 -36.71 -12.50
C ARG A 557 -18.14 -36.81 -11.38
N ARG A 558 -17.70 -36.99 -10.13
CA ARG A 558 -18.55 -37.01 -8.92
C ARG A 558 -18.97 -35.60 -8.49
N LYS A 559 -18.27 -34.55 -8.95
CA LYS A 559 -18.59 -33.16 -8.65
C LYS A 559 -19.60 -32.59 -9.66
N LYS A 560 -20.73 -32.07 -9.17
CA LYS A 560 -21.71 -31.35 -10.00
C LYS A 560 -21.11 -30.09 -10.63
N TYR A 561 -20.31 -29.36 -9.87
CA TYR A 561 -19.77 -28.05 -10.23
C TYR A 561 -18.23 -28.04 -10.27
N GLY A 562 -17.69 -27.48 -11.34
CA GLY A 562 -16.29 -27.15 -11.57
C GLY A 562 -16.09 -25.64 -11.55
N ILE A 563 -15.78 -25.04 -12.70
CA ILE A 563 -15.49 -23.60 -12.80
C ILE A 563 -16.75 -22.82 -13.25
N LEU A 564 -17.00 -21.66 -12.65
CA LEU A 564 -17.99 -20.67 -13.06
C LEU A 564 -17.29 -19.32 -13.26
N ILE A 565 -17.51 -18.68 -14.40
CA ILE A 565 -17.24 -17.25 -14.61
C ILE A 565 -18.60 -16.56 -14.72
N THR A 566 -18.86 -15.54 -13.91
CA THR A 566 -20.15 -14.87 -13.80
C THR A 566 -20.01 -13.36 -13.64
N GLY A 567 -20.91 -12.56 -14.23
CA GLY A 567 -20.96 -11.10 -14.01
C GLY A 567 -19.68 -10.36 -14.40
N SER A 568 -18.81 -10.97 -15.22
CA SER A 568 -17.41 -10.58 -15.39
C SER A 568 -17.17 -9.90 -16.75
N GLN A 569 -15.95 -9.41 -16.96
CA GLN A 569 -15.50 -8.85 -18.24
C GLN A 569 -14.27 -9.61 -18.72
N VAL A 570 -14.27 -10.06 -19.97
CA VAL A 570 -13.12 -10.69 -20.62
C VAL A 570 -12.66 -9.78 -21.76
N GLY A 571 -11.43 -9.29 -21.69
CA GLY A 571 -10.85 -8.39 -22.71
C GLY A 571 -9.40 -8.71 -23.01
N SER A 572 -8.84 -8.13 -24.08
CA SER A 572 -7.44 -8.37 -24.46
C SER A 572 -6.58 -7.11 -24.58
N SER A 573 -5.26 -7.28 -24.62
CA SER A 573 -4.33 -6.25 -25.10
C SER A 573 -3.58 -6.79 -26.31
N GLY A 574 -4.07 -6.49 -27.51
CA GLY A 574 -3.39 -6.81 -28.79
C GLY A 574 -3.77 -8.14 -29.45
N VAL A 575 -4.69 -8.92 -28.87
CA VAL A 575 -5.11 -10.20 -29.46
C VAL A 575 -6.05 -9.95 -30.66
N PRO A 576 -5.85 -10.61 -31.82
CA PRO A 576 -6.73 -10.48 -32.99
C PRO A 576 -8.16 -10.98 -32.73
N ASN A 577 -9.12 -10.46 -33.52
CA ASN A 577 -10.51 -10.93 -33.57
C ASN A 577 -10.60 -12.44 -33.91
N ASP A 578 -11.58 -13.13 -33.32
CA ASP A 578 -11.86 -14.56 -33.50
C ASP A 578 -10.59 -15.44 -33.40
N SER A 579 -9.73 -15.18 -32.41
CA SER A 579 -8.45 -15.90 -32.30
C SER A 579 -8.20 -16.60 -30.96
N TYR A 580 -9.09 -16.45 -29.98
CA TYR A 580 -8.91 -16.96 -28.62
C TYR A 580 -10.09 -17.82 -28.14
N PHE A 581 -9.83 -18.85 -27.34
CA PHE A 581 -10.85 -19.79 -26.87
C PHE A 581 -11.29 -19.50 -25.43
N LEU A 582 -12.57 -19.74 -25.14
CA LEU A 582 -13.08 -19.78 -23.77
C LEU A 582 -12.43 -20.90 -22.96
N GLY A 583 -12.20 -22.09 -23.54
CA GLY A 583 -11.49 -23.15 -22.83
C GLY A 583 -11.35 -24.48 -23.54
N ARG A 584 -10.70 -25.43 -22.85
CA ARG A 584 -10.43 -26.80 -23.32
C ARG A 584 -10.47 -27.84 -22.20
N PRO A 585 -10.77 -29.12 -22.49
CA PRO A 585 -10.98 -30.12 -21.46
C PRO A 585 -9.67 -30.74 -20.95
N TRP A 586 -9.29 -30.48 -19.69
CA TRP A 586 -8.11 -31.12 -19.11
C TRP A 586 -8.43 -32.53 -18.60
N HIS A 587 -8.56 -33.48 -19.52
CA HIS A 587 -8.85 -34.88 -19.20
C HIS A 587 -7.58 -35.65 -18.77
N ASN A 588 -7.01 -35.28 -17.61
CA ASN A 588 -5.77 -35.86 -17.09
C ASN A 588 -5.94 -37.16 -16.28
N SER A 589 -7.16 -37.69 -16.16
CA SER A 589 -7.46 -38.96 -15.50
C SER A 589 -8.81 -39.52 -15.97
N PRO A 590 -9.06 -40.84 -15.89
CA PRO A 590 -10.32 -41.44 -16.33
C PRO A 590 -11.59 -40.91 -15.64
N ASP A 591 -11.43 -40.35 -14.43
CA ASP A 591 -12.53 -39.75 -13.66
C ASP A 591 -12.69 -38.24 -13.88
N ALA A 592 -11.82 -37.59 -14.67
CA ALA A 592 -11.99 -36.20 -15.05
C ALA A 592 -13.18 -36.07 -16.02
N TRP A 593 -14.22 -35.34 -15.62
CA TRP A 593 -15.29 -34.89 -16.49
C TRP A 593 -15.37 -33.35 -16.44
N PRO A 594 -14.46 -32.66 -17.17
CA PRO A 594 -14.29 -31.21 -17.18
C PRO A 594 -15.61 -30.42 -17.22
N GLN A 595 -15.73 -29.38 -16.39
CA GLN A 595 -16.93 -28.56 -16.30
C GLN A 595 -16.57 -27.08 -16.19
N ALA A 596 -17.16 -26.27 -17.06
CA ALA A 596 -17.09 -24.82 -17.03
C ALA A 596 -18.42 -24.20 -17.46
N VAL A 597 -18.82 -23.12 -16.78
CA VAL A 597 -19.90 -22.24 -17.23
C VAL A 597 -19.38 -20.82 -17.29
N ILE A 598 -19.69 -20.11 -18.37
CA ILE A 598 -19.42 -18.68 -18.52
C ILE A 598 -20.76 -17.99 -18.74
N ARG A 599 -21.19 -17.16 -17.79
CA ARG A 599 -22.53 -16.57 -17.78
C ARG A 599 -22.55 -15.09 -17.43
N ASP A 600 -23.56 -14.37 -17.87
CA ASP A 600 -23.79 -12.96 -17.53
C ASP A 600 -22.50 -12.11 -17.68
N THR A 601 -21.67 -12.44 -18.67
CA THR A 601 -20.29 -11.97 -18.82
C THR A 601 -20.13 -11.26 -20.17
N ASP A 602 -19.40 -10.16 -20.16
CA ASP A 602 -19.03 -9.41 -21.36
C ASP A 602 -17.79 -10.06 -22.00
N LEU A 603 -17.93 -10.50 -23.25
CA LEU A 603 -16.91 -11.21 -24.02
C LEU A 603 -16.49 -10.35 -25.21
N ASP A 604 -15.28 -9.78 -25.10
CA ASP A 604 -14.66 -8.94 -26.12
C ASP A 604 -14.30 -9.74 -27.41
N TYR A 605 -14.11 -9.02 -28.51
CA TYR A 605 -14.08 -9.53 -29.89
C TYR A 605 -13.01 -10.60 -30.18
N MET A 606 -11.97 -10.74 -29.33
CA MET A 606 -10.93 -11.75 -29.55
C MET A 606 -11.41 -13.20 -29.31
N ILE A 607 -12.50 -13.39 -28.57
CA ILE A 607 -13.08 -14.71 -28.31
C ILE A 607 -13.76 -15.25 -29.57
N LYS A 608 -13.54 -16.54 -29.86
CA LYS A 608 -14.15 -17.22 -30.99
C LYS A 608 -15.64 -17.47 -30.81
N GLU A 609 -16.50 -16.65 -31.41
CA GLU A 609 -17.96 -16.79 -31.28
C GLU A 609 -18.49 -18.12 -31.85
N THR A 610 -17.98 -18.59 -32.99
CA THR A 610 -18.48 -19.82 -33.68
C THR A 610 -17.81 -21.12 -33.24
N GLN A 611 -16.69 -21.03 -32.50
CA GLN A 611 -15.97 -22.18 -31.94
C GLN A 611 -15.26 -21.78 -30.64
N PRO A 612 -16.01 -21.42 -29.56
CA PRO A 612 -15.41 -20.90 -28.32
C PRO A 612 -14.64 -21.96 -27.53
N TRP A 613 -14.91 -23.25 -27.76
CA TRP A 613 -14.27 -24.36 -27.06
C TRP A 613 -13.34 -25.13 -28.01
N THR A 614 -12.25 -25.68 -27.48
CA THR A 614 -11.27 -26.45 -28.29
C THR A 614 -10.82 -27.72 -27.58
N ASP A 615 -10.24 -28.64 -28.35
CA ASP A 615 -9.70 -29.89 -27.82
C ASP A 615 -8.36 -29.64 -27.11
N MET A 616 -8.08 -30.39 -26.05
CA MET A 616 -6.76 -30.39 -25.40
C MET A 616 -5.88 -31.55 -25.86
N MET A 617 -6.49 -32.67 -26.23
CA MET A 617 -5.82 -33.88 -26.71
C MET A 617 -6.69 -34.58 -27.77
N PRO A 618 -6.10 -35.31 -28.74
CA PRO A 618 -6.85 -35.88 -29.87
C PRO A 618 -7.97 -36.85 -29.46
N ASP A 619 -7.78 -37.60 -28.38
CA ASP A 619 -8.68 -38.68 -27.96
C ASP A 619 -9.78 -38.23 -26.98
N TYR A 620 -9.82 -36.94 -26.59
CA TYR A 620 -10.86 -36.37 -25.73
C TYR A 620 -11.33 -35.02 -26.26
N HIS A 621 -12.45 -35.04 -26.98
CA HIS A 621 -12.98 -33.85 -27.64
C HIS A 621 -13.78 -32.95 -26.68
N TRP A 622 -13.81 -31.64 -26.94
CA TRP A 622 -14.49 -30.66 -26.09
C TRP A 622 -15.99 -30.94 -25.90
N GLN A 623 -16.66 -31.59 -26.86
CA GLN A 623 -18.08 -31.96 -26.76
C GLN A 623 -18.36 -32.99 -25.65
N GLN A 624 -17.34 -33.74 -25.20
CA GLN A 624 -17.46 -34.70 -24.10
C GLN A 624 -17.44 -34.00 -22.72
N ALA A 625 -17.00 -32.74 -22.66
CA ALA A 625 -17.00 -31.92 -21.46
C ALA A 625 -18.34 -31.22 -21.20
N ARG A 626 -18.52 -30.78 -19.96
CA ARG A 626 -19.69 -30.02 -19.49
C ARG A 626 -19.45 -28.52 -19.64
N PHE A 627 -19.19 -28.07 -20.87
CA PHE A 627 -19.02 -26.65 -21.20
C PHE A 627 -20.37 -26.02 -21.59
N ARG A 628 -20.72 -24.90 -20.95
CA ARG A 628 -21.94 -24.16 -21.24
C ARG A 628 -21.74 -22.65 -21.13
N GLU A 629 -22.62 -21.91 -21.79
CA GLU A 629 -22.74 -20.46 -21.64
C GLU A 629 -24.17 -20.04 -21.29
N TYR A 630 -24.35 -18.84 -20.74
CA TYR A 630 -25.69 -18.28 -20.48
C TYR A 630 -25.68 -16.75 -20.43
N ASN A 631 -26.51 -16.08 -21.24
CA ASN A 631 -26.69 -14.62 -21.19
C ASN A 631 -25.37 -13.81 -21.25
N ASN A 632 -24.38 -14.29 -22.02
CA ASN A 632 -23.17 -13.52 -22.32
C ASN A 632 -23.48 -12.44 -23.37
N ILE A 633 -22.74 -11.35 -23.31
CA ILE A 633 -22.83 -10.22 -24.25
C ILE A 633 -21.45 -9.93 -24.86
N GLY A 634 -21.37 -8.98 -25.79
CA GLY A 634 -20.15 -8.63 -26.52
C GLY A 634 -19.96 -9.43 -27.81
N GLU A 635 -19.02 -9.00 -28.65
CA GLU A 635 -18.75 -9.62 -29.98
C GLU A 635 -18.19 -11.04 -29.88
N GLY A 636 -17.62 -11.41 -28.73
CA GLY A 636 -17.13 -12.75 -28.41
C GLY A 636 -18.17 -13.70 -27.84
N ALA A 637 -19.44 -13.29 -27.72
CA ALA A 637 -20.51 -14.13 -27.17
C ALA A 637 -20.85 -15.29 -28.10
N GLY A 638 -20.73 -16.55 -27.62
CA GLY A 638 -20.77 -17.70 -28.52
C GLY A 638 -22.09 -17.88 -29.28
N VAL A 639 -22.03 -18.31 -30.54
CA VAL A 639 -23.18 -18.54 -31.42
C VAL A 639 -23.18 -19.96 -32.01
N GLY A 640 -24.38 -20.44 -32.36
CA GLY A 640 -24.56 -21.75 -32.99
C GLY A 640 -24.34 -22.95 -32.06
N THR A 641 -24.23 -24.15 -32.65
CA THR A 641 -24.19 -25.43 -31.90
C THR A 641 -22.88 -25.67 -31.14
N ASN A 642 -21.80 -24.99 -31.53
CA ASN A 642 -20.49 -25.09 -30.89
C ASN A 642 -20.35 -24.20 -29.65
N ALA A 643 -21.40 -23.45 -29.31
CA ALA A 643 -21.53 -22.60 -28.14
C ALA A 643 -22.72 -23.06 -27.27
N PRO A 644 -22.67 -24.23 -26.60
CA PRO A 644 -23.85 -24.83 -25.99
C PRO A 644 -24.40 -23.96 -24.86
N LYS A 645 -25.65 -23.50 -24.96
CA LYS A 645 -26.27 -22.62 -23.95
C LYS A 645 -27.00 -23.41 -22.87
N LEU A 646 -27.08 -22.83 -21.67
CA LEU A 646 -28.09 -23.20 -20.67
C LEU A 646 -29.44 -22.56 -21.05
N THR A 647 -30.53 -23.24 -20.75
CA THR A 647 -31.86 -22.63 -20.64
C THR A 647 -31.99 -21.85 -19.33
N ASP A 648 -32.95 -20.92 -19.23
CA ASP A 648 -33.23 -20.17 -17.99
C ASP A 648 -33.48 -21.09 -16.78
N ALA A 649 -34.20 -22.20 -17.02
CA ALA A 649 -34.52 -23.20 -16.01
C ALA A 649 -33.27 -23.94 -15.51
N GLU A 650 -32.32 -24.25 -16.39
CA GLU A 650 -31.02 -24.80 -15.98
C GLU A 650 -30.17 -23.72 -15.28
N ALA A 651 -30.12 -22.51 -15.83
CA ALA A 651 -29.30 -21.40 -15.32
C ALA A 651 -29.65 -20.99 -13.89
N ALA A 652 -30.88 -21.20 -13.43
CA ALA A 652 -31.28 -21.05 -12.03
C ALA A 652 -30.47 -21.95 -11.05
N ASP A 653 -29.88 -23.04 -11.56
CA ASP A 653 -29.09 -24.00 -10.80
C ASP A 653 -27.57 -23.84 -10.99
N TYR A 654 -27.12 -22.87 -11.80
CA TYR A 654 -25.71 -22.51 -12.05
C TYR A 654 -25.39 -21.07 -11.61
N THR A 655 -25.77 -20.70 -10.38
CA THR A 655 -25.41 -19.41 -9.75
C THR A 655 -24.21 -19.53 -8.82
N ALA A 656 -23.58 -18.41 -8.47
CA ALA A 656 -22.48 -18.37 -7.49
C ALA A 656 -22.89 -19.01 -6.15
N GLN A 657 -24.08 -18.69 -5.65
CA GLN A 657 -24.61 -19.26 -4.40
C GLN A 657 -24.80 -20.78 -4.52
N LYS A 658 -25.24 -21.30 -5.67
CA LYS A 658 -25.43 -22.74 -5.91
C LYS A 658 -24.11 -23.50 -5.99
N TYR A 659 -23.08 -22.90 -6.59
CA TYR A 659 -21.73 -23.47 -6.65
C TYR A 659 -21.06 -23.54 -5.26
N LEU A 660 -21.19 -22.47 -4.48
CA LEU A 660 -20.50 -22.32 -3.19
C LEU A 660 -21.30 -22.90 -2.02
N ALA A 661 -22.57 -23.26 -2.23
CA ALA A 661 -23.37 -23.96 -1.23
C ALA A 661 -22.72 -25.27 -0.75
N GLY A 662 -22.90 -25.53 0.54
CA GLY A 662 -22.59 -26.80 1.18
C GLY A 662 -23.59 -27.09 2.29
N THR A 663 -23.43 -28.22 2.98
CA THR A 663 -24.24 -28.55 4.17
C THR A 663 -23.86 -27.72 5.41
N ASP A 664 -22.86 -26.85 5.29
CA ASP A 664 -22.28 -26.00 6.34
C ASP A 664 -22.80 -24.55 6.33
N GLY A 665 -23.68 -24.19 5.39
CA GLY A 665 -24.28 -22.85 5.32
C GLY A 665 -23.32 -21.74 4.87
N TRP A 666 -22.12 -22.08 4.38
CA TRP A 666 -21.17 -21.07 3.88
C TRP A 666 -21.73 -20.35 2.65
N ASN A 667 -21.78 -19.01 2.72
CA ASN A 667 -22.25 -18.15 1.64
C ASN A 667 -21.41 -16.86 1.61
N PRO A 668 -20.37 -16.77 0.77
CA PRO A 668 -19.48 -15.60 0.69
C PRO A 668 -19.93 -14.57 -0.36
N VAL A 669 -21.01 -14.83 -1.11
CA VAL A 669 -21.41 -14.04 -2.29
C VAL A 669 -21.92 -12.66 -1.86
N ARG A 670 -21.44 -11.61 -2.54
CA ARG A 670 -21.66 -10.19 -2.18
C ARG A 670 -22.68 -9.45 -3.03
#